data_AF-A0A369S7H8-F1
#
_entry.id   AF-A0A369S7H8-F1
#
_cell.length_a   1.000
_cell.length_b   1.000
_cell.length_c   1.000
_cell.angle_alpha   90.00
_cell.angle_beta   90.00
_cell.angle_gamma   90.00
#
_symmetry.space_group_name_H-M   'P 1'
#
loop_
_entity.id
_entity.type
_entity.pdbx_description
1 polymer ?
#
loop_
_entity_poly.entity_id
_entity_poly.type
_entity_poly.pdbx_seq_one_letter_code
_entity_poly.pdbx_strand_id
1 'polypeptide(L)'
;MNKRFNIAVVILALSSCVDMEVNTGQELETTEIQLNRSKWLQKSSNSIKRRTRSVEKSKLDNLTKIIESFDIDQLVTITKLNQSGPSISIYYTGERHNIIVILSKKYNSRLSPFRNRIFRSEDRGLSYDVIKPPERCRKLRKLYRNPHNGSKIIITCSHCRIILLSHNSAKTFTAVIKVPFNPVKLIFHPSPQYSTWLLGCDSRRKKLYISKNFGFSWNLIDTGVNRYFWGVPKVDIDPAIIYYEKASSKLTSNIYKYIIRTSTSILWQPSLTSILADSLIVKEKYVIALKKNGNNVRLYVSYDRKLFNLATLPSEMLLQGITVLDTSEDVITLAGHHSLYKSTHLYISNREGTHFHLSLSNLNVKIRSVNNHRIAFYKVHSQGGTYFANQNGENGIVTKITFNKGVTWQLINPPKNSFNGHCQDCQLPNCSLHIQLKRTSKLLIIRDIITSATVPGLILAAGNCGKSLNSLEQVLVISQDGGHTWKISSDYHYSYALLDYGSVIATSKSSLAYNRNGISILYSCNNGNQWHRLKIKNVTSVATFVVDNPDYQSLVLNMLSCNFSQHSIWSAITLDFSKIMRRYCNTNDYYTWKSGSYTRSNQHHCILGQIKSYRLRKNTSCCVHRAGYQGLLSTTACSCTQDDFTCNFGFRRINSNNSQNNYTCSVYPTSFNNNIKCNQTLPSIQLYRKLPADQCKKGIENKLLQVKYYRCEQPNDQINISHLKIATSSESSTSTSINISSTYRIISNKNLALMLVTTLLITFAIAVFVLSIFFCNVSTRLYNLRYHYSNGDSNDNQRLVNW
;
A
#
# COMPACT_ATOMS: atom_id res chain seq x y z
N MET A 1 -13.18 -34.29 34.44
CA MET A 1 -11.93 -33.82 33.81
C MET A 1 -11.91 -33.82 32.26
N ASN A 2 -12.87 -34.42 31.53
CA ASN A 2 -12.81 -34.55 30.05
C ASN A 2 -13.29 -33.37 29.17
N LYS A 3 -13.78 -32.24 29.73
CA LYS A 3 -14.23 -31.08 28.92
C LYS A 3 -13.19 -29.97 28.73
N ARG A 4 -12.17 -29.87 29.61
CA ARG A 4 -11.11 -28.85 29.51
C ARG A 4 -9.99 -29.24 28.53
N PHE A 5 -9.76 -30.54 28.30
CA PHE A 5 -8.73 -31.03 27.36
C PHE A 5 -9.11 -30.79 25.88
N ASN A 6 -10.40 -30.95 25.52
CA ASN A 6 -10.86 -30.71 24.14
C ASN A 6 -10.84 -29.23 23.73
N ILE A 7 -10.96 -28.30 24.68
CA ILE A 7 -10.92 -26.86 24.40
C ILE A 7 -9.47 -26.39 24.15
N ALA A 8 -8.49 -26.94 24.88
CA ALA A 8 -7.08 -26.64 24.66
C ALA A 8 -6.56 -27.14 23.29
N VAL A 9 -7.02 -28.31 22.84
CA VAL A 9 -6.67 -28.86 21.51
C VAL A 9 -7.27 -28.04 20.37
N VAL A 10 -8.49 -27.51 20.54
CA VAL A 10 -9.11 -26.60 19.56
C VAL A 10 -8.44 -25.23 19.54
N ILE A 11 -8.01 -24.69 20.69
CA ILE A 11 -7.29 -23.41 20.77
C ILE A 11 -5.88 -23.52 20.17
N LEU A 12 -5.18 -24.64 20.38
CA LEU A 12 -3.87 -24.91 19.77
C LEU A 12 -3.94 -25.21 18.26
N ALA A 13 -5.06 -25.74 17.77
CA ALA A 13 -5.34 -25.89 16.33
C ALA A 13 -5.69 -24.54 15.66
N LEU A 14 -6.27 -23.59 16.42
CA LEU A 14 -6.56 -22.24 15.94
C LEU A 14 -5.32 -21.33 15.90
N SER A 15 -4.20 -21.70 16.54
CA SER A 15 -2.92 -20.95 16.48
C SER A 15 -2.27 -20.91 15.11
N SER A 16 -2.41 -22.01 14.38
CA SER A 16 -1.38 -22.45 13.42
C SER A 16 -1.87 -22.46 11.98
N CYS A 17 -3.05 -21.89 11.71
CA CYS A 17 -3.85 -22.48 10.65
C CYS A 17 -4.90 -21.59 9.97
N VAL A 18 -4.55 -20.42 9.43
CA VAL A 18 -5.16 -19.88 8.19
C VAL A 18 -4.15 -18.97 7.48
N ASP A 19 -3.32 -19.53 6.62
CA ASP A 19 -2.65 -18.79 5.53
C ASP A 19 -3.41 -19.08 4.25
N MET A 20 -4.21 -18.11 3.81
CA MET A 20 -4.80 -18.12 2.49
C MET A 20 -4.05 -17.12 1.62
N GLU A 21 -3.15 -17.63 0.79
CA GLU A 21 -2.54 -16.87 -0.30
C GLU A 21 -3.54 -16.84 -1.46
N VAL A 22 -4.32 -15.76 -1.59
CA VAL A 22 -4.99 -15.42 -2.85
C VAL A 22 -3.96 -14.64 -3.68
N ASN A 23 -3.36 -15.30 -4.66
CA ASN A 23 -2.33 -14.69 -5.49
C ASN A 23 -2.99 -13.94 -6.66
N THR A 24 -3.50 -12.73 -6.43
CA THR A 24 -3.89 -11.77 -7.47
C THR A 24 -2.64 -11.13 -8.08
N GLY A 25 -1.77 -11.91 -8.72
CA GLY A 25 -0.65 -11.40 -9.52
C GLY A 25 0.36 -10.45 -8.83
N GLN A 26 0.28 -10.22 -7.52
CA GLN A 26 1.17 -9.35 -6.77
C GLN A 26 1.64 -10.08 -5.50
N GLU A 27 2.95 -10.34 -5.46
CA GLU A 27 3.65 -11.06 -4.37
C GLU A 27 3.42 -10.39 -3.00
N LEU A 28 3.21 -11.18 -1.93
CA LEU A 28 3.90 -11.05 -0.63
C LEU A 28 3.52 -12.13 0.41
N GLU A 29 4.48 -12.36 1.31
CA GLU A 29 4.72 -13.53 2.17
C GLU A 29 3.94 -13.58 3.52
N THR A 30 3.91 -14.81 4.06
CA THR A 30 3.06 -15.48 5.06
C THR A 30 3.17 -15.07 6.56
N THR A 31 2.28 -15.63 7.40
CA THR A 31 1.85 -15.25 8.77
C THR A 31 2.73 -15.83 9.91
N GLU A 32 2.55 -15.51 11.22
CA GLU A 32 1.57 -16.08 12.20
C GLU A 32 1.75 -15.40 13.60
N ILE A 33 0.70 -15.15 14.43
CA ILE A 33 0.68 -15.04 15.95
C ILE A 33 -0.79 -15.10 16.50
N GLN A 34 -0.99 -15.76 17.65
CA GLN A 34 -2.20 -15.96 18.49
C GLN A 34 -2.69 -14.80 19.39
N LEU A 35 -3.92 -14.95 19.94
CA LEU A 35 -4.70 -14.00 20.78
C LEU A 35 -5.57 -14.70 21.85
N ASN A 36 -5.89 -13.97 22.93
CA ASN A 36 -6.75 -14.36 24.08
C ASN A 36 -7.99 -13.41 24.22
N ARG A 37 -9.02 -13.80 25.01
CA ARG A 37 -10.47 -13.51 24.78
C ARG A 37 -11.30 -13.17 26.05
N SER A 38 -12.29 -12.25 25.96
CA SER A 38 -13.62 -12.20 26.71
C SER A 38 -14.38 -10.86 26.41
N LYS A 39 -15.62 -10.76 25.84
CA LYS A 39 -17.06 -10.97 26.22
C LYS A 39 -17.63 -10.01 27.31
N TRP A 40 -18.72 -9.22 27.11
CA TRP A 40 -20.17 -9.59 27.23
C TRP A 40 -21.19 -8.50 26.72
N LEU A 41 -22.49 -8.85 26.64
CA LEU A 41 -23.68 -8.28 25.92
C LEU A 41 -24.63 -7.37 26.75
N GLN A 42 -25.48 -6.51 26.12
CA GLN A 42 -26.98 -6.59 26.07
C GLN A 42 -27.76 -5.35 25.52
N LYS A 43 -28.88 -5.64 24.78
CA LYS A 43 -30.23 -5.00 24.65
C LYS A 43 -30.37 -3.51 24.23
N SER A 44 -31.42 -2.99 23.56
CA SER A 44 -32.74 -3.46 23.08
C SER A 44 -33.29 -2.48 22.02
N SER A 45 -34.26 -2.93 21.21
CA SER A 45 -34.95 -2.19 20.14
C SER A 45 -36.03 -1.22 20.64
N ASN A 46 -36.37 -0.19 19.87
CA ASN A 46 -37.75 0.29 19.78
C ASN A 46 -38.10 0.86 18.40
N SER A 47 -39.30 0.49 17.96
CA SER A 47 -39.97 0.79 16.71
C SER A 47 -40.60 2.17 16.67
N ILE A 48 -40.90 2.65 15.44
CA ILE A 48 -42.10 3.39 14.99
C ILE A 48 -41.70 4.55 14.06
N LYS A 49 -41.96 4.38 12.75
CA LYS A 49 -42.60 5.39 11.86
C LYS A 49 -42.72 4.80 10.44
N ARG A 50 -43.90 4.23 10.16
CA ARG A 50 -44.43 3.98 8.80
C ARG A 50 -45.40 5.11 8.48
N ARG A 51 -45.28 5.71 7.29
CA ARG A 51 -46.35 5.97 6.29
C ARG A 51 -46.02 7.20 5.46
N THR A 52 -45.35 6.97 4.33
CA THR A 52 -45.41 7.76 3.06
C THR A 52 -44.46 7.12 2.05
N ARG A 53 -44.78 5.91 1.56
CA ARG A 53 -44.00 5.22 0.49
C ARG A 53 -44.75 4.03 -0.13
N SER A 54 -46.07 4.15 -0.30
CA SER A 54 -46.92 3.03 -0.77
C SER A 54 -47.14 2.98 -2.28
N VAL A 55 -46.66 3.93 -3.08
CA VAL A 55 -46.99 3.97 -4.52
C VAL A 55 -45.80 3.66 -5.44
N GLU A 56 -44.55 3.92 -5.05
CA GLU A 56 -43.36 3.45 -5.80
C GLU A 56 -42.92 2.03 -5.43
N LYS A 57 -43.49 1.46 -4.35
CA LYS A 57 -43.15 0.13 -3.86
C LYS A 57 -43.73 -0.99 -4.72
N SER A 58 -44.85 -0.78 -5.40
CA SER A 58 -45.52 -1.84 -6.17
C SER A 58 -44.77 -2.25 -7.45
N LYS A 59 -44.03 -1.34 -8.10
CA LYS A 59 -43.16 -1.67 -9.24
C LYS A 59 -41.83 -2.32 -8.83
N LEU A 60 -41.34 -2.00 -7.62
CA LEU A 60 -40.13 -2.60 -7.04
C LEU A 60 -40.42 -3.97 -6.38
N ASP A 61 -41.62 -4.13 -5.81
CA ASP A 61 -42.09 -5.35 -5.15
C ASP A 61 -42.32 -6.50 -6.16
N ASN A 62 -42.61 -6.19 -7.43
CA ASN A 62 -42.66 -7.20 -8.49
C ASN A 62 -41.26 -7.70 -8.89
N LEU A 63 -40.21 -6.87 -8.79
CA LEU A 63 -38.83 -7.29 -9.05
C LEU A 63 -38.23 -8.07 -7.87
N THR A 64 -38.56 -7.72 -6.62
CA THR A 64 -38.16 -8.51 -5.44
C THR A 64 -38.92 -9.84 -5.35
N LYS A 65 -40.20 -9.89 -5.73
CA LYS A 65 -40.94 -11.18 -5.82
C LYS A 65 -40.38 -12.13 -6.88
N ILE A 66 -39.89 -11.62 -8.01
CA ILE A 66 -39.23 -12.44 -9.05
C ILE A 66 -37.86 -12.96 -8.57
N ILE A 67 -37.19 -12.28 -7.63
CA ILE A 67 -35.92 -12.71 -7.05
C ILE A 67 -36.13 -13.68 -5.89
N GLU A 68 -37.24 -13.56 -5.14
CA GLU A 68 -37.62 -14.50 -4.07
C GLU A 68 -38.13 -15.84 -4.60
N SER A 69 -38.58 -15.92 -5.86
CA SER A 69 -38.94 -17.18 -6.53
C SER A 69 -37.78 -17.80 -7.33
N PHE A 70 -36.57 -17.25 -7.25
CA PHE A 70 -35.42 -17.85 -7.92
C PHE A 70 -34.91 -19.02 -7.09
N ASP A 71 -34.89 -20.20 -7.67
CA ASP A 71 -34.36 -21.39 -7.03
C ASP A 71 -32.86 -21.20 -6.78
N ILE A 72 -32.50 -20.84 -5.56
CA ILE A 72 -31.12 -20.56 -5.13
C ILE A 72 -30.23 -21.77 -5.46
N ASP A 73 -30.80 -22.97 -5.47
CA ASP A 73 -30.11 -24.21 -5.78
C ASP A 73 -29.59 -24.27 -7.23
N GLN A 74 -30.19 -23.51 -8.16
CA GLN A 74 -29.66 -23.39 -9.52
C GLN A 74 -28.50 -22.39 -9.63
N LEU A 75 -28.35 -21.46 -8.68
CA LEU A 75 -27.33 -20.41 -8.72
C LEU A 75 -26.01 -20.83 -8.06
N VAL A 76 -26.11 -21.67 -7.04
CA VAL A 76 -25.00 -22.03 -6.16
C VAL A 76 -24.53 -23.44 -6.46
N THR A 77 -23.23 -23.61 -6.68
CA THR A 77 -22.61 -24.93 -6.71
C THR A 77 -21.65 -25.07 -5.54
N ILE A 78 -21.81 -26.14 -4.76
CA ILE A 78 -21.00 -26.42 -3.57
C ILE A 78 -20.24 -27.72 -3.81
N THR A 79 -18.92 -27.63 -3.89
CA THR A 79 -18.05 -28.81 -3.99
C THR A 79 -17.31 -29.01 -2.66
N LYS A 80 -17.63 -30.11 -1.97
CA LYS A 80 -16.86 -30.53 -0.78
C LYS A 80 -15.51 -31.08 -1.23
N LEU A 81 -14.42 -30.43 -0.84
CA LEU A 81 -13.07 -30.86 -1.20
C LEU A 81 -12.57 -32.04 -0.35
N ASN A 82 -13.36 -32.48 0.65
CA ASN A 82 -13.11 -33.63 1.53
C ASN A 82 -11.67 -33.70 2.03
N GLN A 83 -11.11 -32.54 2.36
CA GLN A 83 -9.74 -32.42 2.86
C GLN A 83 -9.69 -31.48 4.05
N SER A 84 -9.18 -32.03 5.15
CA SER A 84 -8.82 -31.30 6.35
C SER A 84 -7.42 -30.73 6.21
N GLY A 85 -7.25 -29.45 6.52
CA GLY A 85 -5.95 -28.82 6.49
C GLY A 85 -6.04 -27.31 6.72
N PRO A 86 -4.94 -26.69 7.15
CA PRO A 86 -4.97 -25.30 7.57
C PRO A 86 -4.67 -24.27 6.49
N SER A 87 -4.16 -24.71 5.33
CA SER A 87 -3.82 -23.82 4.24
C SER A 87 -4.32 -24.36 2.92
N ILE A 88 -4.94 -23.47 2.16
CA ILE A 88 -5.44 -23.69 0.81
C ILE A 88 -5.06 -22.47 -0.03
N SER A 89 -4.72 -22.70 -1.28
CA SER A 89 -4.39 -21.64 -2.23
C SER A 89 -5.19 -21.87 -3.51
N ILE A 90 -5.80 -20.82 -4.04
CA ILE A 90 -6.54 -20.84 -5.30
C ILE A 90 -5.78 -20.04 -6.36
N TYR A 91 -5.71 -20.61 -7.56
CA TYR A 91 -5.01 -20.04 -8.70
C TYR A 91 -5.92 -20.06 -9.93
N TYR A 92 -6.07 -18.92 -10.59
CA TYR A 92 -6.71 -18.87 -11.90
C TYR A 92 -5.66 -19.04 -13.00
N THR A 93 -5.87 -19.99 -13.89
CA THR A 93 -4.94 -20.47 -14.93
C THR A 93 -5.68 -20.61 -16.26
N GLY A 94 -4.98 -21.06 -17.31
CA GLY A 94 -5.53 -21.12 -18.66
C GLY A 94 -5.68 -19.75 -19.32
N GLU A 95 -6.29 -19.77 -20.50
CA GLU A 95 -6.63 -18.57 -21.26
C GLU A 95 -7.81 -17.85 -20.60
N ARG A 96 -7.72 -16.52 -20.49
CA ARG A 96 -8.77 -15.69 -19.84
C ARG A 96 -9.16 -16.17 -18.43
N HIS A 97 -8.21 -16.79 -17.71
CA HIS A 97 -8.41 -17.20 -16.30
C HIS A 97 -9.60 -18.14 -16.08
N ASN A 98 -9.90 -19.01 -17.05
CA ASN A 98 -11.06 -19.90 -17.03
C ASN A 98 -10.86 -21.20 -16.22
N ILE A 99 -9.61 -21.63 -16.01
CA ILE A 99 -9.30 -22.87 -15.27
C ILE A 99 -8.91 -22.51 -13.84
N ILE A 100 -9.53 -23.15 -12.86
CA ILE A 100 -9.22 -22.94 -11.45
C ILE A 100 -8.41 -24.13 -10.94
N VAL A 101 -7.26 -23.84 -10.32
CA VAL A 101 -6.43 -24.84 -9.63
C VAL A 101 -6.37 -24.49 -8.15
N ILE A 102 -6.80 -25.42 -7.31
CA ILE A 102 -6.73 -25.31 -5.86
C ILE A 102 -5.65 -26.26 -5.34
N LEU A 103 -4.69 -25.70 -4.62
CA LEU A 103 -3.66 -26.46 -3.92
C LEU A 103 -3.98 -26.49 -2.43
N SER A 104 -4.26 -27.68 -1.91
CA SER A 104 -4.53 -27.89 -0.48
C SER A 104 -3.30 -28.49 0.21
N LYS A 105 -2.96 -27.94 1.39
CA LYS A 105 -1.81 -28.39 2.19
C LYS A 105 -2.30 -28.94 3.52
N LYS A 106 -2.05 -30.22 3.77
CA LYS A 106 -2.26 -30.84 5.09
C LYS A 106 -0.94 -30.96 5.83
N TYR A 107 -0.89 -30.40 7.03
CA TYR A 107 0.27 -30.47 7.91
C TYR A 107 0.09 -31.60 8.94
N ASN A 108 1.19 -32.23 9.35
CA ASN A 108 1.20 -33.13 10.50
C ASN A 108 1.36 -32.35 11.82
N SER A 109 1.33 -33.05 12.96
CA SER A 109 1.49 -32.48 14.31
C SER A 109 2.78 -31.66 14.52
N ARG A 110 3.78 -31.83 13.65
CA ARG A 110 5.05 -31.06 13.66
C ARG A 110 5.06 -29.89 12.65
N LEU A 111 3.90 -29.45 12.17
CA LEU A 111 3.75 -28.38 11.16
C LEU A 111 4.54 -28.64 9.88
N SER A 112 4.71 -29.91 9.50
CA SER A 112 5.31 -30.29 8.21
C SER A 112 4.23 -30.80 7.25
N PRO A 113 4.21 -30.35 5.98
CA PRO A 113 3.21 -30.80 5.02
C PRO A 113 3.41 -32.30 4.74
N PHE A 114 2.34 -33.09 4.86
CA PHE A 114 2.39 -34.56 4.74
C PHE A 114 1.50 -35.11 3.61
N ARG A 115 0.40 -34.42 3.26
CA ARG A 115 -0.43 -34.75 2.08
C ARG A 115 -0.89 -33.47 1.39
N ASN A 116 -0.63 -33.38 0.08
CA ASN A 116 -1.17 -32.32 -0.77
C ASN A 116 -2.13 -32.93 -1.78
N ARG A 117 -3.21 -32.22 -2.10
CA ARG A 117 -4.05 -32.53 -3.26
C ARG A 117 -4.10 -31.31 -4.15
N ILE A 118 -4.30 -31.58 -5.43
CA ILE A 118 -4.54 -30.57 -6.44
C ILE A 118 -5.98 -30.81 -6.90
N PHE A 119 -6.82 -29.80 -6.76
CA PHE A 119 -8.15 -29.81 -7.36
C PHE A 119 -8.12 -28.91 -8.57
N ARG A 120 -8.75 -29.34 -9.66
CA ARG A 120 -8.75 -28.61 -10.92
C ARG A 120 -10.15 -28.55 -11.48
N SER A 121 -10.58 -27.36 -11.90
CA SER A 121 -11.86 -27.12 -12.53
C SER A 121 -11.65 -26.56 -13.94
N GLU A 122 -12.29 -27.17 -14.95
CA GLU A 122 -12.35 -26.67 -16.33
C GLU A 122 -13.60 -25.80 -16.59
N ASP A 123 -14.55 -25.79 -15.66
CA ASP A 123 -15.88 -25.20 -15.78
C ASP A 123 -16.07 -24.00 -14.82
N ARG A 124 -14.98 -23.26 -14.55
CA ARG A 124 -14.96 -22.04 -13.71
C ARG A 124 -15.41 -22.24 -12.27
N GLY A 125 -15.28 -23.45 -11.74
CA GLY A 125 -15.50 -23.81 -10.35
C GLY A 125 -16.79 -24.57 -10.09
N LEU A 126 -17.55 -24.97 -11.12
CA LEU A 126 -18.77 -25.75 -10.93
C LEU A 126 -18.44 -27.20 -10.50
N SER A 127 -17.39 -27.80 -11.05
CA SER A 127 -16.89 -29.11 -10.65
C SER A 127 -15.37 -29.13 -10.52
N TYR A 128 -14.85 -30.07 -9.74
CA TYR A 128 -13.42 -30.18 -9.47
C TYR A 128 -12.93 -31.64 -9.57
N ASP A 129 -11.97 -31.86 -10.47
CA ASP A 129 -11.21 -33.11 -10.56
C ASP A 129 -10.08 -33.13 -9.54
N VAL A 130 -9.82 -34.30 -8.96
CA VAL A 130 -8.68 -34.51 -8.06
C VAL A 130 -7.48 -35.01 -8.86
N ILE A 131 -6.48 -34.15 -9.01
CA ILE A 131 -5.22 -34.50 -9.67
C ILE A 131 -4.22 -35.01 -8.63
N LYS A 132 -3.79 -36.26 -8.78
CA LYS A 132 -2.74 -36.85 -7.93
C LYS A 132 -1.37 -36.33 -8.39
N PRO A 133 -0.57 -35.71 -7.52
CA PRO A 133 0.81 -35.39 -7.87
C PRO A 133 1.63 -36.67 -8.04
N PRO A 134 2.70 -36.65 -8.84
CA PRO A 134 3.61 -37.79 -8.99
C PRO A 134 4.17 -38.27 -7.64
N GLU A 135 4.32 -39.59 -7.46
CA GLU A 135 4.59 -40.20 -6.14
C GLU A 135 5.83 -39.63 -5.42
N ARG A 136 6.84 -39.22 -6.19
CA ARG A 136 8.12 -38.68 -5.69
C ARG A 136 8.02 -37.27 -5.10
N CYS A 137 6.88 -36.57 -5.20
CA CYS A 137 6.71 -35.22 -4.62
C CYS A 137 5.39 -35.09 -3.85
N ARG A 138 5.43 -35.45 -2.57
CA ARG A 138 4.27 -35.36 -1.65
C ARG A 138 4.16 -34.02 -0.92
N LYS A 139 5.15 -33.12 -1.00
CA LYS A 139 5.25 -31.85 -0.25
C LYS A 139 5.21 -30.61 -1.15
N LEU A 140 4.13 -30.42 -1.90
CA LEU A 140 3.92 -29.24 -2.77
C LEU A 140 3.93 -27.94 -1.95
N ARG A 141 4.53 -26.89 -2.52
CA ARG A 141 4.74 -25.60 -1.88
C ARG A 141 3.93 -24.49 -2.53
N LYS A 142 4.15 -24.22 -3.82
CA LYS A 142 3.56 -23.07 -4.51
C LYS A 142 3.41 -23.37 -6.00
N LEU A 143 2.33 -22.84 -6.58
CA LEU A 143 2.09 -22.85 -8.02
C LEU A 143 2.52 -21.50 -8.61
N TYR A 144 3.27 -21.57 -9.71
CA TYR A 144 3.70 -20.44 -10.51
C TYR A 144 3.02 -20.54 -11.88
N ARG A 145 2.14 -19.59 -12.18
CA ARG A 145 1.53 -19.44 -13.51
C ARG A 145 2.47 -18.65 -14.40
N ASN A 146 2.68 -19.11 -15.63
CA ASN A 146 3.40 -18.32 -16.62
C ASN A 146 2.57 -17.07 -16.99
N PRO A 147 3.14 -15.86 -16.88
CA PRO A 147 2.39 -14.62 -17.10
C PRO A 147 1.93 -14.42 -18.55
N HIS A 148 2.61 -15.05 -19.52
CA HIS A 148 2.32 -14.89 -20.95
C HIS A 148 1.56 -16.08 -21.55
N ASN A 149 1.55 -17.23 -20.87
CA ASN A 149 0.78 -18.40 -21.29
C ASN A 149 0.19 -19.08 -20.04
N GLY A 150 -1.06 -18.76 -19.72
CA GLY A 150 -1.72 -19.26 -18.51
C GLY A 150 -1.87 -20.77 -18.41
N SER A 151 -1.74 -21.49 -19.53
CA SER A 151 -1.79 -22.95 -19.58
C SER A 151 -0.49 -23.60 -19.09
N LYS A 152 0.62 -22.86 -19.15
CA LYS A 152 1.92 -23.31 -18.65
C LYS A 152 2.07 -22.95 -17.17
N ILE A 153 2.19 -23.97 -16.31
CA ILE A 153 2.37 -23.78 -14.86
C ILE A 153 3.53 -24.61 -14.32
N ILE A 154 4.08 -24.17 -13.18
CA ILE A 154 5.12 -24.88 -12.43
C ILE A 154 4.67 -25.03 -10.98
N ILE A 155 4.75 -26.22 -10.41
CA ILE A 155 4.50 -26.44 -8.97
C ILE A 155 5.81 -26.85 -8.31
N THR A 156 6.23 -26.12 -7.26
CA THR A 156 7.47 -26.43 -6.54
C THR A 156 7.24 -27.35 -5.35
N CYS A 157 8.22 -28.20 -5.06
CA CYS A 157 8.20 -29.14 -3.94
C CYS A 157 9.09 -28.64 -2.79
N SER A 158 8.54 -28.54 -1.58
CA SER A 158 9.29 -28.22 -0.36
C SER A 158 10.22 -29.37 0.02
N HIS A 159 11.51 -29.09 0.23
CA HIS A 159 12.54 -30.02 0.71
C HIS A 159 12.91 -31.19 -0.24
N CYS A 160 12.23 -31.35 -1.38
CA CYS A 160 12.55 -32.41 -2.34
C CYS A 160 13.46 -31.96 -3.50
N ARG A 161 13.72 -30.64 -3.64
CA ARG A 161 14.42 -30.06 -4.80
C ARG A 161 13.83 -30.54 -6.13
N ILE A 162 12.49 -30.57 -6.21
CA ILE A 162 11.74 -31.00 -7.39
C ILE A 162 10.80 -29.88 -7.82
N ILE A 163 10.63 -29.73 -9.12
CA ILE A 163 9.55 -28.95 -9.73
C ILE A 163 8.72 -29.84 -10.66
N LEU A 164 7.41 -29.60 -10.67
CA LEU A 164 6.46 -30.25 -11.56
C LEU A 164 6.10 -29.29 -12.68
N LEU A 165 6.22 -29.72 -13.93
CA LEU A 165 5.91 -28.91 -15.11
C LEU A 165 4.60 -29.38 -15.72
N SER A 166 3.73 -28.44 -16.09
CA SER A 166 2.49 -28.71 -16.81
C SER A 166 2.27 -27.67 -17.90
N HIS A 167 1.79 -28.12 -19.06
CA HIS A 167 1.50 -27.28 -20.23
C HIS A 167 -0.01 -27.08 -20.45
N ASN A 168 -0.84 -27.66 -19.59
CA ASN A 168 -2.30 -27.71 -19.71
C ASN A 168 -3.00 -27.41 -18.37
N SER A 169 -2.49 -26.43 -17.62
CA SER A 169 -3.06 -25.94 -16.37
C SER A 169 -3.30 -27.04 -15.33
N ALA A 170 -2.30 -27.87 -15.05
CA ALA A 170 -2.37 -28.99 -14.10
C ALA A 170 -3.27 -30.17 -14.51
N LYS A 171 -3.73 -30.27 -15.77
CA LYS A 171 -4.47 -31.47 -16.22
C LYS A 171 -3.57 -32.71 -16.18
N THR A 172 -2.37 -32.56 -16.74
CA THR A 172 -1.30 -33.55 -16.62
C THR A 172 0.03 -32.85 -16.31
N PHE A 173 0.92 -33.57 -15.62
CA PHE A 173 2.28 -33.12 -15.39
C PHE A 173 3.18 -33.80 -16.41
N THR A 174 3.71 -33.02 -17.35
CA THR A 174 4.54 -33.53 -18.45
C THR A 174 5.92 -33.94 -17.99
N ALA A 175 6.43 -33.34 -16.90
CA ALA A 175 7.74 -33.65 -16.37
C ALA A 175 7.86 -33.42 -14.85
N VAL A 176 8.71 -34.23 -14.23
CA VAL A 176 9.14 -34.11 -12.83
C VAL A 176 10.65 -33.88 -12.82
N ILE A 177 11.06 -32.63 -12.60
CA ILE A 177 12.47 -32.24 -12.74
C ILE A 177 13.10 -32.10 -11.35
N LYS A 178 14.20 -32.82 -11.11
CA LYS A 178 15.07 -32.62 -9.96
C LYS A 178 15.99 -31.43 -10.26
N VAL A 179 15.91 -30.38 -9.46
CA VAL A 179 16.68 -29.14 -9.63
C VAL A 179 17.88 -29.10 -8.66
N PRO A 180 18.97 -28.38 -8.99
CA PRO A 180 20.17 -28.36 -8.15
C PRO A 180 20.03 -27.49 -6.88
N PHE A 181 18.92 -26.78 -6.71
CA PHE A 181 18.65 -25.84 -5.62
C PHE A 181 17.33 -26.14 -4.88
N ASN A 182 17.04 -25.40 -3.81
CA ASN A 182 15.71 -25.44 -3.18
C ASN A 182 14.78 -24.42 -3.86
N PRO A 183 13.73 -24.83 -4.60
CA PRO A 183 12.90 -23.94 -5.42
C PRO A 183 11.89 -23.15 -4.59
N VAL A 184 12.40 -22.22 -3.77
CA VAL A 184 11.62 -21.36 -2.88
C VAL A 184 10.89 -20.27 -3.65
N LYS A 185 11.63 -19.57 -4.53
CA LYS A 185 11.15 -18.47 -5.38
C LYS A 185 11.61 -18.71 -6.81
N LEU A 186 10.65 -18.68 -7.74
CA LEU A 186 10.90 -18.71 -9.19
C LEU A 186 10.32 -17.44 -9.81
N ILE A 187 11.01 -16.87 -10.80
CA ILE A 187 10.60 -15.62 -11.46
C ILE A 187 10.62 -15.82 -12.97
N PHE A 188 9.45 -15.78 -13.61
CA PHE A 188 9.33 -15.77 -15.07
C PHE A 188 9.87 -14.47 -15.66
N HIS A 189 10.43 -14.56 -16.86
CA HIS A 189 10.82 -13.38 -17.62
C HIS A 189 9.58 -12.52 -17.97
N PRO A 190 9.66 -11.17 -17.84
CA PRO A 190 8.51 -10.27 -18.06
C PRO A 190 8.14 -10.01 -19.54
N SER A 191 9.03 -10.31 -20.49
CA SER A 191 8.74 -10.22 -21.94
C SER A 191 8.11 -11.50 -22.51
N PRO A 192 7.10 -11.37 -23.40
CA PRO A 192 6.46 -12.52 -24.05
C PRO A 192 7.42 -13.33 -24.94
N GLN A 193 8.38 -12.66 -25.60
CA GLN A 193 9.39 -13.30 -26.44
C GLN A 193 10.27 -14.32 -25.69
N TYR A 194 10.41 -14.16 -24.36
CA TYR A 194 11.17 -15.05 -23.49
C TYR A 194 10.27 -15.75 -22.48
N SER A 195 9.02 -16.04 -22.85
CA SER A 195 8.00 -16.60 -21.95
C SER A 195 8.40 -17.91 -21.25
N THR A 196 9.36 -18.67 -21.77
CA THR A 196 9.87 -19.90 -21.14
C THR A 196 11.03 -19.67 -20.17
N TRP A 197 11.56 -18.45 -20.06
CA TRP A 197 12.74 -18.17 -19.27
C TRP A 197 12.39 -17.92 -17.80
N LEU A 198 13.24 -18.42 -16.90
CA LEU A 198 13.02 -18.43 -15.46
C LEU A 198 14.32 -18.17 -14.70
N LEU A 199 14.21 -17.40 -13.61
CA LEU A 199 15.23 -17.36 -12.57
C LEU A 199 14.79 -18.20 -11.38
N GLY A 200 15.78 -18.85 -10.76
CA GLY A 200 15.63 -19.58 -9.50
C GLY A 200 16.84 -19.34 -8.62
N CYS A 201 16.62 -19.08 -7.34
CA CYS A 201 17.72 -18.82 -6.41
C CYS A 201 17.61 -19.74 -5.18
N ASP A 202 18.74 -20.35 -4.80
CA ASP A 202 18.89 -20.98 -3.50
C ASP A 202 19.22 -19.90 -2.46
N SER A 203 18.21 -19.38 -1.74
CA SER A 203 18.45 -18.33 -0.75
C SER A 203 19.39 -18.74 0.39
N ARG A 204 19.53 -20.04 0.68
CA ARG A 204 20.44 -20.53 1.73
C ARG A 204 21.88 -20.59 1.24
N ARG A 205 22.09 -21.06 0.01
CA ARG A 205 23.43 -21.17 -0.60
C ARG A 205 23.84 -19.93 -1.39
N LYS A 206 22.93 -18.96 -1.53
CA LYS A 206 23.10 -17.72 -2.31
C LYS A 206 23.55 -18.00 -3.74
N LYS A 207 22.97 -19.02 -4.40
CA LYS A 207 23.30 -19.42 -5.78
C LYS A 207 22.15 -19.08 -6.72
N LEU A 208 22.42 -18.31 -7.77
CA LEU A 208 21.43 -17.90 -8.77
C LEU A 208 21.54 -18.80 -10.01
N TYR A 209 20.40 -19.29 -10.49
CA TYR A 209 20.30 -20.14 -11.67
C TYR A 209 19.31 -19.55 -12.68
N ILE A 210 19.53 -19.87 -13.95
CA ILE A 210 18.63 -19.56 -15.06
C ILE A 210 18.19 -20.84 -15.76
N SER A 211 16.91 -20.87 -16.17
CA SER A 211 16.40 -21.82 -17.14
C SER A 211 15.84 -21.06 -18.34
N LYS A 212 16.15 -21.52 -19.56
CA LYS A 212 15.63 -20.93 -20.81
C LYS A 212 14.52 -21.78 -21.45
N ASN A 213 14.28 -22.97 -20.91
CA ASN A 213 13.39 -23.98 -21.45
C ASN A 213 12.33 -24.36 -20.42
N PHE A 214 11.65 -23.40 -19.79
CA PHE A 214 10.51 -23.63 -18.90
C PHE A 214 10.83 -24.52 -17.66
N GLY A 215 12.09 -24.55 -17.24
CA GLY A 215 12.53 -25.27 -16.05
C GLY A 215 13.04 -26.69 -16.29
N PHE A 216 13.12 -27.15 -17.55
CA PHE A 216 13.64 -28.48 -17.88
C PHE A 216 15.14 -28.62 -17.55
N SER A 217 15.96 -27.59 -17.82
CA SER A 217 17.36 -27.54 -17.40
C SER A 217 17.71 -26.18 -16.76
N TRP A 218 18.72 -26.19 -15.91
CA TRP A 218 19.14 -25.04 -15.09
C TRP A 218 20.65 -24.86 -15.13
N ASN A 219 21.08 -23.66 -15.50
CA ASN A 219 22.49 -23.27 -15.52
C ASN A 219 22.77 -22.32 -14.36
N LEU A 220 23.91 -22.51 -13.69
CA LEU A 220 24.38 -21.59 -12.65
C LEU A 220 24.83 -20.27 -13.30
N ILE A 221 24.36 -19.14 -12.79
CA ILE A 221 24.83 -17.81 -13.19
C ILE A 221 25.98 -17.39 -12.29
N ASP A 222 25.76 -17.37 -10.98
CA ASP A 222 26.76 -16.95 -10.02
C ASP A 222 26.43 -17.45 -8.59
N THR A 223 27.41 -17.32 -7.70
CA THR A 223 27.32 -17.64 -6.28
C THR A 223 27.49 -16.38 -5.43
N GLY A 224 27.05 -16.40 -4.16
CA GLY A 224 27.06 -15.22 -3.30
C GLY A 224 26.01 -14.16 -3.69
N VAL A 225 24.93 -14.55 -4.37
CA VAL A 225 23.89 -13.63 -4.84
C VAL A 225 22.85 -13.33 -3.76
N ASN A 226 22.67 -12.05 -3.44
CA ASN A 226 21.72 -11.55 -2.45
C ASN A 226 20.37 -11.15 -3.06
N ARG A 227 20.41 -10.27 -4.06
CA ARG A 227 19.24 -9.74 -4.80
C ARG A 227 19.44 -9.96 -6.29
N TYR A 228 18.34 -10.11 -7.04
CA TYR A 228 18.39 -10.34 -8.49
C TYR A 228 17.09 -9.90 -9.16
N PHE A 229 17.20 -9.39 -10.38
CA PHE A 229 16.13 -8.83 -11.18
C PHE A 229 16.37 -9.10 -12.68
N TRP A 230 15.30 -9.37 -13.41
CA TRP A 230 15.34 -9.32 -14.88
C TRP A 230 15.56 -7.89 -15.37
N GLY A 231 16.10 -7.76 -16.59
CA GLY A 231 15.98 -6.54 -17.38
C GLY A 231 14.51 -6.15 -17.55
N VAL A 232 14.26 -4.84 -17.64
CA VAL A 232 12.93 -4.26 -17.78
C VAL A 232 12.64 -4.02 -19.26
N PRO A 233 11.61 -4.67 -19.83
CA PRO A 233 11.24 -4.49 -21.23
C PRO A 233 10.89 -3.03 -21.53
N LYS A 234 11.23 -2.55 -22.74
CA LYS A 234 11.05 -1.15 -23.19
C LYS A 234 11.92 -0.10 -22.49
N VAL A 235 12.70 -0.47 -21.49
CA VAL A 235 13.68 0.41 -20.83
C VAL A 235 15.09 -0.06 -21.14
N ASP A 236 15.36 -1.34 -20.91
CA ASP A 236 16.64 -1.96 -21.26
C ASP A 236 16.68 -2.27 -22.76
N ILE A 237 17.77 -1.87 -23.43
CA ILE A 237 17.99 -2.08 -24.88
C ILE A 237 17.88 -3.58 -25.21
N ASP A 238 18.49 -4.42 -24.38
CA ASP A 238 18.31 -5.88 -24.43
C ASP A 238 17.68 -6.34 -23.11
N PRO A 239 16.41 -6.81 -23.12
CA PRO A 239 15.78 -7.35 -21.92
C PRO A 239 16.36 -8.72 -21.52
N ALA A 240 17.16 -9.39 -22.36
CA ALA A 240 17.87 -10.63 -22.05
C ALA A 240 19.11 -10.41 -21.14
N ILE A 241 18.92 -9.61 -20.09
CA ILE A 241 19.95 -9.29 -19.09
C ILE A 241 19.41 -9.55 -17.69
N ILE A 242 20.31 -9.80 -16.75
CA ILE A 242 19.98 -9.98 -15.34
C ILE A 242 20.87 -9.07 -14.51
N TYR A 243 20.24 -8.22 -13.71
CA TYR A 243 20.90 -7.42 -12.70
C TYR A 243 20.90 -8.18 -11.39
N TYR A 244 22.05 -8.29 -10.74
CA TYR A 244 22.12 -8.96 -9.46
C TYR A 244 23.17 -8.34 -8.53
N GLU A 245 22.93 -8.53 -7.25
CA GLU A 245 23.80 -8.10 -6.19
C GLU A 245 24.62 -9.30 -5.72
N LYS A 246 25.94 -9.20 -5.78
CA LYS A 246 26.88 -10.24 -5.33
C LYS A 246 27.63 -9.76 -4.09
N ALA A 247 27.62 -10.58 -3.04
CA ALA A 247 28.31 -10.30 -1.79
C ALA A 247 29.82 -10.13 -2.01
N SER A 248 30.36 -9.00 -1.55
CA SER A 248 31.80 -8.78 -1.41
C SER A 248 32.25 -9.00 0.03
N SER A 249 31.37 -8.77 1.01
CA SER A 249 31.56 -9.09 2.43
C SER A 249 30.22 -9.48 3.06
N LYS A 250 30.19 -9.71 4.39
CA LYS A 250 28.93 -9.98 5.12
C LYS A 250 27.94 -8.80 5.05
N LEU A 251 28.43 -7.56 4.93
CA LEU A 251 27.62 -6.34 4.98
C LEU A 251 27.59 -5.57 3.66
N THR A 252 28.49 -5.89 2.73
CA THR A 252 28.64 -5.17 1.46
C THR A 252 28.56 -6.09 0.26
N SER A 253 28.11 -5.52 -0.84
CA SER A 253 27.95 -6.19 -2.11
C SER A 253 28.33 -5.28 -3.28
N ASN A 254 28.47 -5.87 -4.46
CA ASN A 254 28.66 -5.16 -5.72
C ASN A 254 27.55 -5.54 -6.70
N ILE A 255 27.24 -4.63 -7.62
CA ILE A 255 26.19 -4.84 -8.62
C ILE A 255 26.81 -5.42 -9.88
N TYR A 256 26.25 -6.52 -10.37
CA TYR A 256 26.67 -7.19 -11.59
C TYR A 256 25.53 -7.21 -12.61
N LYS A 257 25.91 -7.20 -13.89
CA LYS A 257 25.02 -7.40 -15.02
C LYS A 257 25.46 -8.68 -15.75
N TYR A 258 24.58 -9.66 -15.82
CA TYR A 258 24.77 -10.88 -16.60
C TYR A 258 24.13 -10.72 -17.97
N ILE A 259 24.92 -10.95 -19.02
CA ILE A 259 24.48 -10.90 -20.42
C ILE A 259 24.25 -12.34 -20.89
N ILE A 260 22.99 -12.67 -21.16
CA ILE A 260 22.57 -14.06 -21.38
C ILE A 260 23.06 -14.65 -22.70
N ARG A 261 23.29 -13.80 -23.72
CA ARG A 261 23.75 -14.20 -25.05
C ARG A 261 25.21 -14.65 -25.03
N THR A 262 26.07 -13.90 -24.36
CA THR A 262 27.50 -14.18 -24.22
C THR A 262 27.81 -15.05 -23.00
N SER A 263 26.83 -15.27 -22.11
CA SER A 263 27.00 -15.98 -20.83
C SER A 263 28.06 -15.34 -19.92
N THR A 264 28.23 -14.02 -19.99
CA THR A 264 29.24 -13.26 -19.24
C THR A 264 28.61 -12.41 -18.15
N SER A 265 29.20 -12.45 -16.96
CA SER A 265 28.92 -11.48 -15.88
C SER A 265 29.94 -10.35 -15.91
N ILE A 266 29.46 -9.11 -15.88
CA ILE A 266 30.30 -7.92 -15.78
C ILE A 266 29.95 -7.13 -14.52
N LEU A 267 30.95 -6.52 -13.89
CA LEU A 267 30.73 -5.54 -12.83
C LEU A 267 29.99 -4.34 -13.44
N TRP A 268 28.77 -4.09 -12.99
CA TRP A 268 27.94 -3.02 -13.54
C TRP A 268 28.15 -1.76 -12.71
N GLN A 269 28.50 -0.66 -13.38
CA GLN A 269 28.79 0.64 -12.77
C GLN A 269 29.95 0.58 -11.74
N PRO A 270 31.21 0.48 -12.21
CA PRO A 270 32.40 0.44 -11.33
C PRO A 270 32.54 1.67 -10.40
N SER A 271 31.87 2.78 -10.73
CA SER A 271 31.80 3.98 -9.89
C SER A 271 31.04 3.79 -8.57
N LEU A 272 30.21 2.74 -8.46
CA LEU A 272 29.44 2.43 -7.25
C LEU A 272 29.70 1.00 -6.75
N THR A 273 30.82 0.83 -6.03
CA THR A 273 31.17 -0.42 -5.33
C THR A 273 30.86 -0.36 -3.83
N SER A 274 30.82 -1.54 -3.21
CA SER A 274 30.59 -1.73 -1.76
C SER A 274 29.25 -1.14 -1.29
N ILE A 275 28.19 -1.43 -2.03
CA ILE A 275 26.81 -1.11 -1.61
C ILE A 275 26.41 -1.96 -0.41
N LEU A 276 25.43 -1.51 0.36
CA LEU A 276 24.86 -2.26 1.47
C LEU A 276 24.22 -3.56 0.95
N ALA A 277 24.46 -4.66 1.65
CA ALA A 277 23.89 -5.95 1.27
C ALA A 277 22.34 -5.92 1.31
N ASP A 278 21.71 -6.67 0.41
CA ASP A 278 20.26 -6.80 0.20
C ASP A 278 19.52 -5.50 -0.20
N SER A 279 20.25 -4.47 -0.65
CA SER A 279 19.72 -3.13 -0.94
C SER A 279 19.39 -2.85 -2.41
N LEU A 280 19.85 -3.68 -3.35
CA LEU A 280 19.60 -3.47 -4.78
C LEU A 280 18.10 -3.58 -5.11
N ILE A 281 17.59 -2.61 -5.87
CA ILE A 281 16.23 -2.59 -6.43
C ILE A 281 16.30 -2.18 -7.89
N VAL A 282 15.73 -2.99 -8.79
CA VAL A 282 15.54 -2.63 -10.21
C VAL A 282 14.04 -2.60 -10.48
N LYS A 283 13.52 -1.43 -10.86
CA LYS A 283 12.09 -1.24 -11.11
C LYS A 283 11.86 -0.13 -12.13
N GLU A 284 11.14 -0.45 -13.21
CA GLU A 284 10.89 0.49 -14.31
C GLU A 284 12.21 1.13 -14.81
N LYS A 285 12.27 2.46 -14.87
CA LYS A 285 13.43 3.24 -15.30
C LYS A 285 14.53 3.36 -14.22
N TYR A 286 14.26 2.95 -13.00
CA TYR A 286 15.14 3.18 -11.86
C TYR A 286 15.93 1.93 -11.45
N VAL A 287 17.20 2.13 -11.15
CA VAL A 287 18.00 1.19 -10.34
C VAL A 287 18.45 1.93 -9.09
N ILE A 288 18.18 1.36 -7.93
CA ILE A 288 18.37 1.98 -6.63
C ILE A 288 19.28 1.09 -5.80
N ALA A 289 20.24 1.70 -5.10
CA ALA A 289 21.13 1.02 -4.18
C ALA A 289 21.45 1.92 -2.98
N LEU A 290 21.83 1.31 -1.86
CA LEU A 290 22.19 2.01 -0.64
C LEU A 290 23.68 1.82 -0.35
N LYS A 291 24.33 2.83 0.25
CA LYS A 291 25.73 2.71 0.71
C LYS A 291 25.85 3.23 2.13
N LYS A 292 26.55 2.48 3.00
CA LYS A 292 26.80 2.88 4.39
C LYS A 292 27.77 4.06 4.43
N ASN A 293 27.50 5.03 5.31
CA ASN A 293 28.35 6.18 5.59
C ASN A 293 28.30 6.48 7.09
N GLY A 294 29.21 5.87 7.86
CA GLY A 294 29.16 5.89 9.33
C GLY A 294 27.88 5.22 9.85
N ASN A 295 27.12 5.93 10.69
CA ASN A 295 25.81 5.50 11.19
C ASN A 295 24.64 5.85 10.25
N ASN A 296 24.92 6.49 9.12
CA ASN A 296 23.94 6.89 8.11
C ASN A 296 24.01 5.97 6.88
N VAL A 297 22.97 6.03 6.06
CA VAL A 297 22.91 5.39 4.75
C VAL A 297 22.67 6.45 3.69
N ARG A 298 23.43 6.38 2.60
CA ARG A 298 23.27 7.22 1.41
C ARG A 298 22.51 6.46 0.32
N LEU A 299 21.56 7.14 -0.31
CA LEU A 299 20.73 6.61 -1.40
C LEU A 299 21.38 6.94 -2.74
N TYR A 300 21.57 5.94 -3.60
CA TYR A 300 22.06 6.13 -4.96
C TYR A 300 20.99 5.68 -5.96
N VAL A 301 20.78 6.47 -7.01
CA VAL A 301 19.77 6.21 -8.04
C VAL A 301 20.39 6.34 -9.42
N SER A 302 20.14 5.34 -10.26
CA SER A 302 20.39 5.36 -11.70
C SER A 302 19.04 5.44 -12.41
N TYR A 303 18.85 6.50 -13.20
CA TYR A 303 17.68 6.71 -14.04
C TYR A 303 18.00 6.37 -15.49
N ASP A 304 17.12 5.63 -16.17
CA ASP A 304 17.31 5.14 -17.54
C ASP A 304 18.66 4.44 -17.75
N ARG A 305 19.09 3.66 -16.74
CA ARG A 305 20.34 2.89 -16.72
C ARG A 305 21.63 3.71 -16.89
N LYS A 306 21.57 5.03 -16.70
CA LYS A 306 22.73 5.94 -16.68
C LYS A 306 23.58 5.73 -15.42
N LEU A 307 24.64 6.52 -15.27
CA LEU A 307 25.48 6.50 -14.07
C LEU A 307 24.65 6.75 -12.80
N PHE A 308 25.06 6.13 -11.70
CA PHE A 308 24.44 6.37 -10.39
C PHE A 308 24.74 7.79 -9.91
N ASN A 309 23.71 8.45 -9.40
CA ASN A 309 23.81 9.73 -8.74
C ASN A 309 23.42 9.58 -7.27
N LEU A 310 24.09 10.35 -6.40
CA LEU A 310 23.70 10.47 -5.00
C LEU A 310 22.36 11.21 -4.92
N ALA A 311 21.37 10.59 -4.27
CA ALA A 311 20.10 11.21 -4.03
C ALA A 311 20.08 11.98 -2.70
N THR A 312 19.36 13.11 -2.68
CA THR A 312 19.23 13.99 -1.52
C THR A 312 17.83 13.92 -0.93
N LEU A 313 17.73 13.76 0.39
CA LEU A 313 16.49 13.81 1.16
C LEU A 313 16.56 15.01 2.11
N PRO A 314 15.50 15.83 2.23
CA PRO A 314 15.48 17.02 3.08
C PRO A 314 15.18 16.61 4.53
N SER A 315 16.15 16.02 5.20
CA SER A 315 16.04 15.56 6.58
C SER A 315 17.37 15.71 7.30
N GLU A 316 17.36 16.35 8.47
CA GLU A 316 18.50 16.38 9.38
C GLU A 316 18.67 15.05 10.12
N MET A 317 17.62 14.22 10.14
CA MET A 317 17.67 12.90 10.77
C MET A 317 18.43 11.89 9.92
N LEU A 318 19.26 11.07 10.56
CA LEU A 318 20.01 10.00 9.92
C LEU A 318 19.07 8.97 9.28
N LEU A 319 19.31 8.68 8.00
CA LEU A 319 18.60 7.66 7.23
C LEU A 319 19.22 6.29 7.54
N GLN A 320 18.39 5.33 7.97
CA GLN A 320 18.83 3.96 8.25
C GLN A 320 18.47 2.99 7.13
N GLY A 321 17.46 3.31 6.33
CA GLY A 321 17.02 2.46 5.22
C GLY A 321 15.82 3.05 4.50
N ILE A 322 15.41 2.39 3.41
CA ILE A 322 14.27 2.82 2.61
C ILE A 322 13.36 1.64 2.26
N THR A 323 12.11 1.95 1.95
CA THR A 323 11.18 1.05 1.26
C THR A 323 10.61 1.76 0.04
N VAL A 324 10.88 1.26 -1.17
CA VAL A 324 10.30 1.82 -2.42
C VAL A 324 8.84 1.38 -2.51
N LEU A 325 7.92 2.35 -2.57
CA LEU A 325 6.48 2.11 -2.56
C LEU A 325 5.91 2.13 -3.97
N ASP A 326 6.29 3.13 -4.76
CA ASP A 326 5.79 3.35 -6.12
C ASP A 326 6.88 3.98 -6.98
N THR A 327 6.87 3.67 -8.28
CA THR A 327 7.84 4.19 -9.27
C THR A 327 7.18 4.72 -10.53
N SER A 328 5.85 4.69 -10.57
CA SER A 328 5.08 5.01 -11.75
C SER A 328 5.04 6.51 -12.02
N GLU A 329 4.64 6.84 -13.25
CA GLU A 329 4.53 8.22 -13.70
C GLU A 329 5.86 8.99 -13.50
N ASP A 330 6.98 8.31 -13.78
CA ASP A 330 8.34 8.87 -13.77
C ASP A 330 8.74 9.58 -12.46
N VAL A 331 8.45 8.99 -11.30
CA VAL A 331 9.02 9.39 -9.99
C VAL A 331 9.25 8.20 -9.10
N ILE A 332 10.06 8.36 -8.07
CA ILE A 332 10.18 7.42 -6.96
C ILE A 332 9.38 7.97 -5.77
N THR A 333 8.41 7.19 -5.31
CA THR A 333 7.77 7.36 -4.00
C THR A 333 8.33 6.32 -3.05
N LEU A 334 8.96 6.77 -1.96
CA LEU A 334 9.58 5.89 -0.99
C LEU A 334 9.26 6.29 0.45
N ALA A 335 9.33 5.31 1.34
CA ALA A 335 9.36 5.50 2.78
C ALA A 335 10.81 5.49 3.27
N GLY A 336 11.27 6.57 3.89
CA GLY A 336 12.58 6.66 4.53
C GLY A 336 12.48 6.39 6.04
N HIS A 337 13.31 5.48 6.54
CA HIS A 337 13.35 5.06 7.95
C HIS A 337 14.46 5.80 8.70
N HIS A 338 14.14 6.47 9.80
CA HIS A 338 15.07 7.34 10.54
C HIS A 338 15.31 6.89 11.98
N SER A 339 16.52 7.14 12.49
CA SER A 339 17.05 6.55 13.73
C SER A 339 16.50 7.13 15.04
N LEU A 340 16.32 8.45 15.13
CA LEU A 340 16.12 9.14 16.41
C LEU A 340 14.73 8.95 17.03
N TYR A 341 13.73 8.53 16.24
CA TYR A 341 12.34 8.39 16.71
C TYR A 341 11.63 7.12 16.23
N LYS A 342 12.36 6.19 15.59
CA LYS A 342 11.76 5.12 14.77
C LYS A 342 10.69 5.67 13.82
N SER A 343 10.87 6.90 13.35
CA SER A 343 9.93 7.58 12.47
C SER A 343 10.18 7.12 11.04
N THR A 344 9.08 7.01 10.29
CA THR A 344 9.14 6.76 8.86
C THR A 344 8.42 7.89 8.14
N HIS A 345 9.04 8.43 7.10
CA HIS A 345 8.53 9.57 6.36
C HIS A 345 8.37 9.20 4.89
N LEU A 346 7.33 9.73 4.25
CA LEU A 346 7.08 9.58 2.83
C LEU A 346 7.83 10.66 2.07
N TYR A 347 8.63 10.24 1.09
CA TYR A 347 9.37 11.13 0.19
C TYR A 347 9.02 10.85 -1.26
N ILE A 348 9.02 11.91 -2.07
CA ILE A 348 8.73 11.83 -3.50
C ILE A 348 9.81 12.57 -4.28
N SER A 349 10.35 11.93 -5.33
CA SER A 349 11.47 12.47 -6.09
C SER A 349 11.09 13.41 -7.23
N ASN A 350 12.10 14.05 -7.84
CA ASN A 350 12.08 14.42 -9.27
C ASN A 350 12.03 13.20 -10.19
N ARG A 351 11.95 13.50 -11.49
CA ARG A 351 12.03 12.53 -12.57
C ARG A 351 13.29 11.65 -12.51
N GLU A 352 14.45 12.24 -12.24
CA GLU A 352 15.73 11.52 -12.21
C GLU A 352 15.94 10.71 -10.92
N GLY A 353 15.10 10.90 -9.90
CA GLY A 353 15.24 10.21 -8.63
C GLY A 353 16.39 10.72 -7.74
N THR A 354 16.96 11.89 -8.05
CA THR A 354 18.13 12.47 -7.37
C THR A 354 17.78 13.46 -6.26
N HIS A 355 16.58 14.04 -6.30
CA HIS A 355 16.17 15.02 -5.31
C HIS A 355 14.77 14.71 -4.83
N PHE A 356 14.63 14.56 -3.51
CA PHE A 356 13.36 14.25 -2.86
C PHE A 356 12.82 15.45 -2.12
N HIS A 357 11.50 15.46 -1.93
CA HIS A 357 10.84 16.33 -0.97
C HIS A 357 10.04 15.50 0.03
N LEU A 358 9.91 16.01 1.25
CA LEU A 358 9.04 15.41 2.27
C LEU A 358 7.58 15.59 1.85
N SER A 359 6.88 14.47 1.64
CA SER A 359 5.47 14.45 1.23
C SER A 359 4.53 14.27 2.43
N LEU A 360 4.85 13.35 3.33
CA LEU A 360 4.06 13.10 4.54
C LEU A 360 4.95 12.57 5.67
N SER A 361 4.85 13.15 6.86
CA SER A 361 5.60 12.71 8.03
C SER A 361 4.89 11.58 8.79
N ASN A 362 5.62 10.88 9.66
CA ASN A 362 5.11 9.88 10.61
C ASN A 362 4.14 8.83 10.02
N LEU A 363 4.53 8.18 8.92
CA LEU A 363 3.77 7.04 8.38
C LEU A 363 3.62 5.94 9.43
N ASN A 364 2.44 5.34 9.46
CA ASN A 364 2.21 4.13 10.23
C ASN A 364 2.96 2.96 9.57
N VAL A 365 3.89 2.38 10.33
CA VAL A 365 4.73 1.28 9.88
C VAL A 365 4.68 0.16 10.89
N LYS A 366 4.55 -1.05 10.38
CA LYS A 366 4.73 -2.27 11.16
C LYS A 366 6.01 -2.96 10.73
N ILE A 367 7.02 -2.87 11.59
CA ILE A 367 8.30 -3.55 11.42
C ILE A 367 8.07 -5.04 11.72
N ARG A 368 8.30 -5.94 10.74
CA ARG A 368 8.26 -7.39 10.97
C ARG A 368 9.65 -8.01 11.08
N SER A 369 10.60 -7.53 10.30
CA SER A 369 12.00 -7.92 10.33
C SER A 369 12.86 -6.81 9.73
N VAL A 370 14.19 -6.94 9.85
CA VAL A 370 15.19 -5.95 9.38
C VAL A 370 14.95 -5.50 7.93
N ASN A 371 14.44 -6.39 7.06
CA ASN A 371 14.18 -6.11 5.63
C ASN A 371 12.69 -6.22 5.23
N ASN A 372 11.77 -6.33 6.18
CA ASN A 372 10.34 -6.49 5.90
C ASN A 372 9.51 -5.49 6.73
N HIS A 373 9.31 -4.32 6.14
CA HIS A 373 8.49 -3.25 6.68
C HIS A 373 7.15 -3.23 5.95
N ARG A 374 6.04 -3.34 6.69
CA ARG A 374 4.72 -3.06 6.12
C ARG A 374 4.40 -1.59 6.33
N ILE A 375 4.40 -0.85 5.22
CA ILE A 375 4.07 0.57 5.18
C ILE A 375 2.58 0.71 4.89
N ALA A 376 1.87 1.46 5.71
CA ALA A 376 0.45 1.73 5.50
C ALA A 376 0.27 2.80 4.41
N PHE A 377 0.49 2.39 3.16
CA PHE A 377 0.38 3.18 1.94
C PHE A 377 -0.33 2.38 0.85
N TYR A 378 -1.15 3.03 0.04
CA TYR A 378 -1.86 2.40 -1.08
C TYR A 378 -1.96 3.34 -2.28
N LYS A 379 -1.66 2.82 -3.47
CA LYS A 379 -1.87 3.51 -4.75
C LYS A 379 -3.21 3.14 -5.35
N VAL A 380 -4.01 4.14 -5.68
CA VAL A 380 -5.27 3.96 -6.42
C VAL A 380 -4.96 3.63 -7.88
N HIS A 381 -5.32 2.43 -8.33
CA HIS A 381 -4.97 1.96 -9.68
C HIS A 381 -5.78 2.64 -10.80
N SER A 382 -6.97 3.14 -10.49
CA SER A 382 -7.85 3.83 -11.44
C SER A 382 -7.45 5.28 -11.71
N GLN A 383 -6.68 5.91 -10.82
CA GLN A 383 -6.39 7.33 -10.84
C GLN A 383 -4.93 7.60 -10.47
N GLY A 384 -4.14 8.01 -11.46
CA GLY A 384 -2.73 8.35 -11.27
C GLY A 384 -2.56 9.48 -10.26
N GLY A 385 -1.47 9.44 -9.48
CA GLY A 385 -1.19 10.45 -8.45
C GLY A 385 -2.13 10.42 -7.23
N THR A 386 -3.05 9.46 -7.14
CA THR A 386 -3.94 9.31 -5.98
C THR A 386 -3.42 8.25 -5.03
N TYR A 387 -3.17 8.64 -3.78
CA TYR A 387 -2.61 7.76 -2.75
C TYR A 387 -3.39 7.86 -1.44
N PHE A 388 -3.49 6.73 -0.73
CA PHE A 388 -3.87 6.70 0.68
C PHE A 388 -2.64 6.43 1.53
N ALA A 389 -2.57 7.08 2.69
CA ALA A 389 -1.56 6.79 3.71
C ALA A 389 -2.16 6.89 5.11
N ASN A 390 -1.74 5.98 5.99
CA ASN A 390 -2.05 6.09 7.41
C ASN A 390 -0.86 6.74 8.13
N GLN A 391 -1.15 7.77 8.91
CA GLN A 391 -0.19 8.54 9.70
C GLN A 391 -0.42 8.25 11.19
N ASN A 392 0.66 8.15 11.97
CA ASN A 392 0.59 8.16 13.43
C ASN A 392 0.34 9.59 13.90
N GLY A 393 -0.90 9.91 14.26
CA GLY A 393 -1.27 11.15 14.91
C GLY A 393 -1.21 11.04 16.43
N GLU A 394 -1.47 12.15 17.12
CA GLU A 394 -1.47 12.22 18.60
C GLU A 394 -2.51 11.29 19.23
N ASN A 395 -3.72 11.28 18.67
CA ASN A 395 -4.86 10.51 19.19
C ASN A 395 -5.07 9.16 18.46
N GLY A 396 -4.01 8.63 17.85
CA GLY A 396 -4.02 7.36 17.14
C GLY A 396 -3.80 7.49 15.63
N ILE A 397 -4.10 6.42 14.90
CA ILE A 397 -3.80 6.33 13.47
C ILE A 397 -4.86 7.11 12.68
N VAL A 398 -4.42 8.04 11.83
CA VAL A 398 -5.27 8.87 10.96
C VAL A 398 -5.03 8.52 9.50
N THR A 399 -6.07 8.50 8.67
CA THR A 399 -5.96 8.20 7.24
C THR A 399 -6.03 9.50 6.46
N LYS A 400 -5.12 9.66 5.51
CA LYS A 400 -5.09 10.79 4.59
C LYS A 400 -5.12 10.31 3.14
N ILE A 401 -5.69 11.14 2.28
CA ILE A 401 -5.70 10.97 0.84
C ILE A 401 -5.02 12.17 0.18
N THR A 402 -4.35 11.92 -0.95
CA THR A 402 -3.83 12.94 -1.87
C THR A 402 -4.31 12.63 -3.27
N PHE A 403 -4.54 13.66 -4.07
CA PHE A 403 -4.92 13.55 -5.49
C PHE A 403 -3.86 14.15 -6.43
N ASN A 404 -2.87 14.86 -5.87
CA ASN A 404 -1.80 15.55 -6.58
C ASN A 404 -0.44 14.92 -6.26
N LYS A 405 -0.40 13.59 -6.22
CA LYS A 405 0.83 12.80 -6.09
C LYS A 405 1.63 13.16 -4.83
N GLY A 406 0.94 13.38 -3.71
CA GLY A 406 1.54 13.58 -2.40
C GLY A 406 2.06 14.99 -2.11
N VAL A 407 1.73 15.99 -2.94
CA VAL A 407 2.09 17.39 -2.65
C VAL A 407 1.27 17.92 -1.48
N THR A 408 -0.04 17.66 -1.51
CA THR A 408 -0.95 17.98 -0.41
C THR A 408 -1.75 16.75 -0.01
N TRP A 409 -1.95 16.63 1.30
CA TRP A 409 -2.71 15.55 1.90
C TRP A 409 -3.87 16.12 2.70
N GLN A 410 -5.04 15.50 2.57
CA GLN A 410 -6.23 15.88 3.30
C GLN A 410 -6.83 14.70 4.06
N LEU A 411 -7.57 15.01 5.12
CA LEU A 411 -8.44 14.04 5.78
C LEU A 411 -9.55 13.62 4.82
N ILE A 412 -10.05 12.40 4.98
CA ILE A 412 -11.12 11.90 4.13
C ILE A 412 -12.46 12.36 4.70
N ASN A 413 -13.27 13.01 3.86
CA ASN A 413 -14.61 13.46 4.23
C ASN A 413 -15.46 12.27 4.69
N PRO A 414 -16.13 12.36 5.84
CA PRO A 414 -17.08 11.34 6.24
C PRO A 414 -18.28 11.29 5.27
N PRO A 415 -18.84 10.09 5.02
CA PRO A 415 -20.03 9.92 4.20
C PRO A 415 -21.22 10.76 4.69
N LYS A 416 -21.81 11.59 3.81
CA LYS A 416 -23.07 12.31 4.11
C LYS A 416 -24.25 11.37 4.33
N ASN A 417 -24.29 10.29 3.52
CA ASN A 417 -25.30 9.26 3.63
C ASN A 417 -24.71 8.07 4.37
N SER A 418 -25.05 7.95 5.65
CA SER A 418 -24.61 6.85 6.51
C SER A 418 -25.72 5.81 6.63
N PHE A 419 -25.47 4.60 6.14
CA PHE A 419 -26.30 3.44 6.49
C PHE A 419 -26.22 3.24 8.01
N ASN A 420 -27.37 3.15 8.70
CA ASN A 420 -27.45 2.94 10.15
C ASN A 420 -26.69 3.95 11.03
N GLY A 421 -26.44 5.17 10.53
CA GLY A 421 -25.94 6.28 11.36
C GLY A 421 -24.47 6.20 11.80
N HIS A 422 -23.68 5.22 11.34
CA HIS A 422 -22.24 5.04 11.68
C HIS A 422 -21.36 6.29 11.53
N CYS A 423 -21.76 7.28 10.72
CA CYS A 423 -21.03 8.54 10.52
C CYS A 423 -21.92 9.78 10.72
N GLN A 424 -23.09 9.66 11.35
CA GLN A 424 -24.10 10.73 11.41
C GLN A 424 -23.59 11.99 12.12
N ASP A 425 -22.73 11.84 13.12
CA ASP A 425 -22.16 12.95 13.90
C ASP A 425 -20.65 13.18 13.64
N CYS A 426 -20.16 12.70 12.50
CA CYS A 426 -18.75 12.83 12.15
C CYS A 426 -18.53 14.05 11.25
N GLN A 427 -17.79 15.03 11.74
CA GLN A 427 -17.41 16.23 10.97
C GLN A 427 -15.93 16.56 11.13
N LEU A 428 -15.33 17.03 10.04
CA LEU A 428 -13.96 17.54 10.04
C LEU A 428 -13.86 18.82 10.88
N PRO A 429 -12.69 19.13 11.47
CA PRO A 429 -11.45 18.34 11.43
C PRO A 429 -11.38 17.24 12.52
N ASN A 430 -12.30 17.25 13.48
CA ASN A 430 -12.23 16.39 14.67
C ASN A 430 -12.56 14.92 14.39
N CYS A 431 -13.35 14.65 13.36
CA CYS A 431 -13.74 13.32 12.93
C CYS A 431 -13.62 13.18 11.41
N SER A 432 -13.07 12.06 10.96
CA SER A 432 -12.89 11.77 9.53
C SER A 432 -13.16 10.30 9.22
N LEU A 433 -13.22 9.95 7.93
CA LEU A 433 -13.24 8.56 7.50
C LEU A 433 -11.82 7.98 7.53
N HIS A 434 -11.65 6.87 8.25
CA HIS A 434 -10.40 6.12 8.33
C HIS A 434 -10.50 4.81 7.57
N ILE A 435 -9.47 4.50 6.79
CA ILE A 435 -9.43 3.29 5.95
C ILE A 435 -8.37 2.31 6.49
N GLN A 436 -8.77 1.05 6.59
CA GLN A 436 -7.87 -0.03 6.95
C GLN A 436 -6.94 -0.38 5.77
N LEU A 437 -5.73 0.18 5.79
CA LEU A 437 -4.65 -0.19 4.87
C LEU A 437 -3.97 -1.50 5.30
N LYS A 438 -3.12 -2.06 4.42
CA LYS A 438 -2.44 -3.37 4.57
C LYS A 438 -1.93 -3.60 6.01
N ARG A 439 -2.76 -4.36 6.73
CA ARG A 439 -2.69 -4.93 8.09
C ARG A 439 -1.92 -4.17 9.19
N THR A 440 -2.67 -3.30 9.89
CA THR A 440 -2.42 -2.93 11.30
C THR A 440 -3.05 -3.93 12.30
N SER A 441 -4.16 -4.61 11.96
CA SER A 441 -4.91 -5.47 12.91
C SER A 441 -4.59 -6.97 12.85
N LYS A 442 -4.57 -7.63 14.02
CA LYS A 442 -4.35 -9.07 14.18
C LYS A 442 -5.64 -9.92 14.10
N LEU A 443 -6.81 -9.32 14.30
CA LEU A 443 -8.04 -10.00 14.76
C LEU A 443 -9.06 -10.36 13.66
N LEU A 444 -9.14 -9.56 12.60
CA LEU A 444 -10.12 -9.75 11.53
C LEU A 444 -9.37 -9.94 10.20
N ILE A 445 -9.77 -10.96 9.43
CA ILE A 445 -9.32 -11.10 8.04
C ILE A 445 -10.15 -10.12 7.21
N ILE A 446 -9.69 -8.87 7.23
CA ILE A 446 -10.22 -7.78 6.43
C ILE A 446 -9.49 -7.80 5.10
N ARG A 447 -10.26 -7.81 4.02
CA ARG A 447 -9.74 -7.71 2.66
C ARG A 447 -9.16 -6.31 2.43
N ASP A 448 -8.01 -6.26 1.77
CA ASP A 448 -7.36 -5.02 1.32
C ASP A 448 -8.25 -4.24 0.33
N ILE A 449 -7.97 -2.95 0.19
CA ILE A 449 -8.67 -2.06 -0.76
C ILE A 449 -8.64 -2.66 -2.18
N ILE A 450 -9.81 -2.68 -2.82
CA ILE A 450 -9.92 -3.00 -4.25
C ILE A 450 -10.04 -1.70 -5.05
N THR A 451 -9.10 -1.50 -5.96
CA THR A 451 -9.15 -0.51 -7.05
C THR A 451 -8.64 -1.17 -8.32
N SER A 452 -9.19 -0.80 -9.48
CA SER A 452 -8.74 -1.35 -10.77
C SER A 452 -8.70 -0.26 -11.84
N ALA A 453 -7.68 -0.29 -12.70
CA ALA A 453 -7.63 0.55 -13.89
C ALA A 453 -8.77 0.27 -14.88
N THR A 454 -9.36 -0.94 -14.84
CA THR A 454 -10.51 -1.32 -15.69
C THR A 454 -11.86 -0.91 -15.12
N VAL A 455 -11.91 -0.50 -13.84
CA VAL A 455 -13.12 -0.06 -13.14
C VAL A 455 -12.84 1.32 -12.51
N PRO A 456 -12.78 2.38 -13.35
CA PRO A 456 -12.30 3.68 -12.91
C PRO A 456 -13.27 4.33 -11.91
N GLY A 457 -12.72 5.10 -10.96
CA GLY A 457 -13.49 5.78 -9.91
C GLY A 457 -13.97 4.89 -8.76
N LEU A 458 -14.19 3.59 -8.98
CA LEU A 458 -14.68 2.69 -7.94
C LEU A 458 -13.56 2.30 -6.95
N ILE A 459 -13.80 2.54 -5.67
CA ILE A 459 -12.94 2.11 -4.56
C ILE A 459 -13.79 1.38 -3.54
N LEU A 460 -13.40 0.14 -3.23
CA LEU A 460 -14.00 -0.64 -2.13
C LEU A 460 -12.98 -0.79 -1.02
N ALA A 461 -13.37 -0.41 0.20
CA ALA A 461 -12.50 -0.51 1.35
C ALA A 461 -13.28 -0.83 2.63
N ALA A 462 -12.57 -1.39 3.61
CA ALA A 462 -13.06 -1.43 4.99
C ALA A 462 -12.55 -0.20 5.75
N GLY A 463 -13.42 0.46 6.49
CA GLY A 463 -13.08 1.66 7.25
C GLY A 463 -14.01 1.94 8.41
N ASN A 464 -13.73 2.99 9.16
CA ASN A 464 -14.59 3.51 10.24
C ASN A 464 -14.57 5.04 10.25
N CYS A 465 -15.66 5.67 10.68
CA CYS A 465 -15.65 7.09 11.01
C CYS A 465 -15.23 7.27 12.48
N GLY A 466 -14.44 8.30 12.76
CA GLY A 466 -14.02 8.60 14.12
C GLY A 466 -12.87 9.60 14.19
N LYS A 467 -12.29 9.73 15.39
CA LYS A 467 -11.04 10.50 15.60
C LYS A 467 -9.81 9.75 15.10
N SER A 468 -9.88 8.42 15.05
CA SER A 468 -8.79 7.54 14.60
C SER A 468 -9.31 6.20 14.06
N LEU A 469 -8.42 5.46 13.38
CA LEU A 469 -8.69 4.14 12.82
C LEU A 469 -8.94 3.12 13.94
N ASN A 470 -10.15 2.56 13.97
CA ASN A 470 -10.55 1.48 14.87
C ASN A 470 -10.73 0.18 14.06
N SER A 471 -9.77 -0.73 14.14
CA SER A 471 -9.83 -1.99 13.38
C SER A 471 -10.92 -2.97 13.81
N LEU A 472 -11.62 -2.76 14.93
CA LEU A 472 -12.71 -3.62 15.38
C LEU A 472 -14.06 -3.22 14.79
N GLU A 473 -14.27 -1.94 14.53
CA GLU A 473 -15.54 -1.36 14.09
C GLU A 473 -15.50 -0.97 12.61
N GLN A 474 -15.26 -1.97 11.75
CA GLN A 474 -15.00 -1.74 10.33
C GLN A 474 -16.27 -1.99 9.50
N VAL A 475 -16.65 -1.02 8.68
CA VAL A 475 -17.78 -1.09 7.74
C VAL A 475 -17.28 -1.04 6.30
N LEU A 476 -18.08 -1.57 5.37
CA LEU A 476 -17.77 -1.47 3.94
C LEU A 476 -18.08 -0.04 3.46
N VAL A 477 -17.04 0.67 3.04
CA VAL A 477 -17.15 2.00 2.43
C VAL A 477 -16.84 1.92 0.95
N ILE A 478 -17.61 2.68 0.17
CA ILE A 478 -17.54 2.69 -1.29
C ILE A 478 -17.39 4.13 -1.77
N SER A 479 -16.43 4.37 -2.66
CA SER A 479 -16.35 5.58 -3.46
C SER A 479 -16.57 5.23 -4.93
N GLN A 480 -17.22 6.12 -5.69
CA GLN A 480 -17.46 5.95 -7.12
C GLN A 480 -16.74 7.00 -7.98
N ASP A 481 -16.06 7.96 -7.34
CA ASP A 481 -15.44 9.11 -7.98
C ASP A 481 -13.94 9.19 -7.73
N GLY A 482 -13.32 8.11 -7.25
CA GLY A 482 -11.87 8.07 -7.01
C GLY A 482 -11.45 8.45 -5.60
N GLY A 483 -12.38 8.51 -4.64
CA GLY A 483 -12.09 8.74 -3.23
C GLY A 483 -12.46 10.14 -2.74
N HIS A 484 -13.17 10.94 -3.55
CA HIS A 484 -13.63 12.24 -3.14
C HIS A 484 -14.93 12.14 -2.31
N THR A 485 -15.91 11.35 -2.74
CA THR A 485 -17.14 11.05 -1.97
C THR A 485 -17.09 9.61 -1.52
N TRP A 486 -17.70 9.38 -0.37
CA TRP A 486 -17.85 8.06 0.22
C TRP A 486 -19.29 7.83 0.65
N LYS A 487 -19.70 6.57 0.59
CA LYS A 487 -20.93 6.08 1.21
C LYS A 487 -20.63 4.84 2.03
N ILE A 488 -21.36 4.68 3.13
CA ILE A 488 -21.37 3.41 3.87
C ILE A 488 -22.41 2.53 3.23
N SER A 489 -21.99 1.33 2.86
CA SER A 489 -22.79 0.47 2.01
C SER A 489 -23.47 -0.66 2.77
N SER A 490 -22.89 -1.13 3.88
CA SER A 490 -23.48 -2.20 4.69
C SER A 490 -22.83 -2.29 6.07
N ASP A 491 -23.59 -2.81 7.03
CA ASP A 491 -23.08 -3.23 8.34
C ASP A 491 -22.12 -4.41 8.20
N TYR A 492 -20.85 -4.19 8.55
CA TYR A 492 -19.79 -5.19 8.78
C TYR A 492 -19.66 -6.30 7.73
N HIS A 493 -19.05 -5.99 6.59
CA HIS A 493 -18.58 -7.01 5.64
C HIS A 493 -17.10 -6.83 5.32
N TYR A 494 -16.33 -7.88 5.62
CA TYR A 494 -14.86 -7.84 5.60
C TYR A 494 -14.25 -8.53 4.37
N SER A 495 -15.07 -9.22 3.56
CA SER A 495 -14.66 -9.83 2.30
C SER A 495 -15.60 -9.37 1.19
N TYR A 496 -15.06 -8.80 0.12
CA TYR A 496 -15.82 -8.22 -0.99
C TYR A 496 -15.11 -8.51 -2.31
N ALA A 497 -15.80 -8.52 -3.43
CA ALA A 497 -15.22 -8.72 -4.76
C ALA A 497 -15.99 -7.95 -5.84
N LEU A 498 -15.29 -7.67 -6.94
CA LEU A 498 -15.85 -7.09 -8.16
C LEU A 498 -16.01 -8.18 -9.22
N LEU A 499 -17.11 -8.11 -9.95
CA LEU A 499 -17.44 -8.97 -11.09
C LEU A 499 -17.84 -8.09 -12.28
N ASP A 500 -17.58 -8.57 -13.49
CA ASP A 500 -17.90 -7.93 -14.76
C ASP A 500 -17.64 -6.41 -14.77
N TYR A 501 -16.36 -6.01 -14.66
CA TYR A 501 -15.93 -4.61 -14.62
C TYR A 501 -16.64 -3.75 -13.56
N GLY A 502 -17.02 -4.37 -12.44
CA GLY A 502 -17.74 -3.70 -11.36
C GLY A 502 -19.25 -3.63 -11.55
N SER A 503 -19.82 -4.34 -12.53
CA SER A 503 -21.27 -4.49 -12.67
C SER A 503 -21.93 -5.10 -11.44
N VAL A 504 -21.25 -6.04 -10.77
CA VAL A 504 -21.72 -6.63 -9.53
C VAL A 504 -20.65 -6.48 -8.46
N ILE A 505 -21.07 -5.97 -7.32
CA ILE A 505 -20.29 -6.01 -6.07
C ILE A 505 -20.89 -7.11 -5.22
N ALA A 506 -20.08 -8.10 -4.85
CA ALA A 506 -20.49 -9.16 -3.95
C ALA A 506 -19.68 -9.07 -2.65
N THR A 507 -20.32 -9.36 -1.52
CA THR A 507 -19.66 -9.27 -0.22
C THR A 507 -20.21 -10.31 0.75
N SER A 508 -19.34 -10.79 1.64
CA SER A 508 -19.69 -11.73 2.69
C SER A 508 -19.12 -11.25 4.03
N LYS A 509 -19.81 -11.64 5.09
CA LYS A 509 -19.31 -11.42 6.45
C LYS A 509 -18.19 -12.43 6.72
N SER A 510 -16.95 -11.96 6.74
CA SER A 510 -15.81 -12.77 7.21
C SER A 510 -15.83 -12.82 8.74
N SER A 511 -16.59 -13.74 9.32
CA SER A 511 -16.46 -14.02 10.75
C SER A 511 -15.46 -15.15 10.97
N LEU A 512 -14.89 -15.22 12.17
CA LEU A 512 -14.28 -16.44 12.72
C LEU A 512 -15.24 -17.12 13.71
N ALA A 513 -16.48 -16.63 13.85
CA ALA A 513 -17.51 -17.23 14.67
C ALA A 513 -18.28 -18.29 13.85
N TYR A 514 -18.44 -19.47 14.44
CA TYR A 514 -19.20 -20.57 13.83
C TYR A 514 -20.62 -20.13 13.51
N ASN A 515 -21.00 -20.17 12.23
CA ASN A 515 -22.35 -19.84 11.79
C ASN A 515 -23.11 -21.12 11.45
N ARG A 516 -24.10 -21.46 12.29
CA ARG A 516 -25.02 -22.60 12.06
C ARG A 516 -26.09 -22.32 11.02
N ASN A 517 -26.33 -21.04 10.70
CA ASN A 517 -27.50 -20.60 9.93
C ASN A 517 -27.21 -20.47 8.42
N GLY A 518 -26.10 -21.01 7.93
CA GLY A 518 -25.66 -20.91 6.53
C GLY A 518 -24.84 -19.66 6.23
N ILE A 519 -24.32 -19.57 5.00
CA ILE A 519 -23.53 -18.43 4.53
C ILE A 519 -24.49 -17.40 3.93
N SER A 520 -24.37 -16.14 4.36
CA SER A 520 -25.11 -15.02 3.77
C SER A 520 -24.17 -14.19 2.92
N ILE A 521 -24.57 -13.98 1.67
CA ILE A 521 -23.86 -13.14 0.70
C ILE A 521 -24.77 -11.97 0.37
N LEU A 522 -24.22 -10.78 0.39
CA LEU A 522 -24.89 -9.61 -0.15
C LEU A 522 -24.31 -9.32 -1.52
N TYR A 523 -25.15 -9.01 -2.49
CA TYR A 523 -24.72 -8.50 -3.78
C TYR A 523 -25.48 -7.25 -4.15
N SER A 524 -24.86 -6.42 -4.98
CA SER A 524 -25.42 -5.19 -5.49
C SER A 524 -25.07 -5.04 -6.96
N CYS A 525 -26.08 -4.74 -7.79
CA CYS A 525 -25.89 -4.33 -9.18
C CYS A 525 -25.95 -2.82 -9.40
N ASN A 526 -26.01 -2.00 -8.36
CA ASN A 526 -26.09 -0.53 -8.45
C ASN A 526 -25.02 0.17 -7.61
N ASN A 527 -23.80 -0.40 -7.63
CA ASN A 527 -22.62 0.14 -6.96
C ASN A 527 -22.77 0.33 -5.44
N GLY A 528 -23.60 -0.48 -4.79
CA GLY A 528 -23.80 -0.53 -3.34
C GLY A 528 -24.97 0.32 -2.83
N ASN A 529 -25.83 0.85 -3.71
CA ASN A 529 -27.01 1.62 -3.28
C ASN A 529 -28.13 0.72 -2.72
N GLN A 530 -28.29 -0.49 -3.27
CA GLN A 530 -29.23 -1.49 -2.79
C GLN A 530 -28.56 -2.85 -2.77
N TRP A 531 -28.79 -3.59 -1.69
CA TRP A 531 -28.20 -4.91 -1.47
C TRP A 531 -29.27 -5.99 -1.46
N HIS A 532 -29.01 -7.05 -2.19
CA HIS A 532 -29.82 -8.25 -2.23
C HIS A 532 -29.10 -9.36 -1.45
N ARG A 533 -29.84 -10.12 -0.67
CA ARG A 533 -29.30 -11.19 0.18
C ARG A 533 -29.50 -12.55 -0.46
N LEU A 534 -28.42 -13.29 -0.64
CA LEU A 534 -28.41 -14.70 -1.00
C LEU A 534 -28.02 -15.51 0.24
N LYS A 535 -28.88 -16.45 0.63
CA LYS A 535 -28.62 -17.33 1.78
C LYS A 535 -28.34 -18.74 1.27
N ILE A 536 -27.09 -19.16 1.40
CA ILE A 536 -26.65 -20.52 1.07
C ILE A 536 -26.93 -21.41 2.27
N LYS A 537 -27.95 -22.26 2.14
CA LYS A 537 -28.30 -23.28 3.14
C LYS A 537 -27.31 -24.46 3.07
N ASN A 538 -27.29 -25.32 4.09
CA ASN A 538 -26.51 -26.57 4.12
C ASN A 538 -24.98 -26.43 4.08
N VAL A 539 -24.43 -25.23 4.27
CA VAL A 539 -23.00 -25.01 4.53
C VAL A 539 -22.85 -24.42 5.92
N THR A 540 -22.38 -25.23 6.88
CA THR A 540 -21.87 -24.71 8.15
C THR A 540 -20.43 -24.31 7.96
N SER A 541 -20.12 -23.05 8.22
CA SER A 541 -18.79 -22.50 8.01
C SER A 541 -18.39 -21.63 9.17
N VAL A 542 -17.10 -21.66 9.48
CA VAL A 542 -16.53 -20.72 10.44
C VAL A 542 -15.90 -19.53 9.74
N ALA A 543 -15.33 -19.72 8.54
CA ALA A 543 -14.74 -18.66 7.75
C ALA A 543 -15.11 -18.81 6.27
N THR A 544 -15.30 -17.68 5.58
CA THR A 544 -15.67 -17.64 4.17
C THR A 544 -14.91 -16.52 3.48
N PHE A 545 -14.26 -16.84 2.38
CA PHE A 545 -13.43 -15.92 1.64
C PHE A 545 -13.89 -15.80 0.20
N VAL A 546 -14.18 -14.57 -0.20
CA VAL A 546 -14.55 -14.25 -1.58
C VAL A 546 -13.28 -14.03 -2.39
N VAL A 547 -13.22 -14.67 -3.56
CA VAL A 547 -12.07 -14.63 -4.46
C VAL A 547 -12.52 -14.03 -5.80
N ASP A 548 -11.95 -12.88 -6.14
CA ASP A 548 -12.14 -12.22 -7.43
C ASP A 548 -11.36 -12.94 -8.52
N ASN A 549 -11.89 -12.89 -9.75
CA ASN A 549 -11.10 -13.22 -10.92
C ASN A 549 -10.07 -12.08 -11.14
N PRO A 550 -8.79 -12.37 -11.41
CA PRO A 550 -7.74 -11.36 -11.58
C PRO A 550 -8.03 -10.27 -12.61
N ASP A 551 -8.84 -10.55 -13.63
CA ASP A 551 -9.18 -9.57 -14.68
C ASP A 551 -10.48 -8.78 -14.41
N TYR A 552 -11.22 -9.14 -13.35
CA TYR A 552 -12.54 -8.59 -13.00
C TYR A 552 -13.61 -8.73 -14.10
N GLN A 553 -13.43 -9.56 -15.12
CA GLN A 553 -14.35 -9.69 -16.26
C GLN A 553 -15.39 -10.80 -16.05
N SER A 554 -15.07 -11.77 -15.18
CA SER A 554 -15.96 -12.88 -14.88
C SER A 554 -17.22 -12.43 -14.13
N LEU A 555 -18.35 -13.03 -14.45
CA LEU A 555 -19.59 -13.01 -13.65
C LEU A 555 -19.66 -14.15 -12.63
N VAL A 556 -18.71 -15.08 -12.68
CA VAL A 556 -18.63 -16.20 -11.74
C VAL A 556 -17.82 -15.78 -10.53
N LEU A 557 -18.43 -15.88 -9.35
CA LEU A 557 -17.78 -15.66 -8.07
C LEU A 557 -17.36 -17.00 -7.46
N ASN A 558 -16.09 -17.10 -7.09
CA ASN A 558 -15.58 -18.26 -6.36
C ASN A 558 -15.32 -17.90 -4.90
N MET A 559 -15.64 -18.83 -4.02
CA MET A 559 -15.48 -18.66 -2.59
C MET A 559 -14.91 -19.93 -1.96
N LEU A 560 -14.07 -19.75 -0.95
CA LEU A 560 -13.55 -20.83 -0.14
C LEU A 560 -14.14 -20.74 1.26
N SER A 561 -14.68 -21.86 1.72
CA SER A 561 -15.31 -21.97 3.02
C SER A 561 -14.65 -23.08 3.83
N CYS A 562 -14.35 -22.81 5.10
CA CYS A 562 -13.76 -23.78 6.02
C CYS A 562 -14.69 -24.03 7.21
N ASN A 563 -14.89 -25.31 7.52
CA ASN A 563 -15.65 -25.74 8.69
C ASN A 563 -14.74 -26.30 9.79
N PHE A 564 -14.36 -25.50 10.79
CA PHE A 564 -13.51 -25.97 11.90
C PHE A 564 -14.21 -26.96 12.84
N SER A 565 -15.56 -27.04 12.88
CA SER A 565 -16.24 -28.00 13.75
C SER A 565 -16.20 -29.44 13.20
N GLN A 566 -15.98 -29.60 11.89
CA GLN A 566 -15.79 -30.89 11.21
C GLN A 566 -14.35 -31.03 10.72
N HIS A 567 -13.37 -30.97 11.64
CA HIS A 567 -11.95 -31.15 11.31
C HIS A 567 -11.36 -30.20 10.25
N SER A 568 -11.88 -28.97 10.09
CA SER A 568 -11.39 -27.99 9.11
C SER A 568 -11.52 -28.46 7.65
N ILE A 569 -12.64 -29.07 7.29
CA ILE A 569 -12.93 -29.47 5.91
C ILE A 569 -13.22 -28.23 5.06
N TRP A 570 -12.56 -28.16 3.91
CA TRP A 570 -12.77 -27.09 2.92
C TRP A 570 -13.90 -27.43 1.93
N SER A 571 -14.67 -26.40 1.58
CA SER A 571 -15.65 -26.42 0.49
C SER A 571 -15.34 -25.28 -0.47
N ALA A 572 -15.36 -25.58 -1.77
CA ALA A 572 -15.39 -24.59 -2.83
C ALA A 572 -16.85 -24.26 -3.14
N ILE A 573 -17.18 -22.97 -3.21
CA ILE A 573 -18.52 -22.49 -3.49
C ILE A 573 -18.44 -21.56 -4.69
N THR A 574 -19.28 -21.81 -5.68
CA THR A 574 -19.29 -21.08 -6.95
C THR A 574 -20.67 -20.50 -7.16
N LEU A 575 -20.72 -19.22 -7.54
CA LEU A 575 -21.96 -18.50 -7.82
C LEU A 575 -21.87 -17.92 -9.22
N ASP A 576 -22.82 -18.31 -10.07
CA ASP A 576 -22.90 -17.80 -11.43
C ASP A 576 -23.91 -16.66 -11.51
N PHE A 577 -23.42 -15.42 -11.51
CA PHE A 577 -24.28 -14.24 -11.60
C PHE A 577 -24.90 -14.04 -13.00
N SER A 578 -24.51 -14.81 -14.02
CA SER A 578 -25.17 -14.74 -15.34
C SER A 578 -26.65 -15.13 -15.25
N LYS A 579 -27.01 -15.99 -14.29
CA LYS A 579 -28.39 -16.42 -14.04
C LYS A 579 -29.26 -15.31 -13.43
N ILE A 580 -28.64 -14.36 -12.71
CA ILE A 580 -29.30 -13.16 -12.14
C ILE A 580 -29.29 -12.02 -13.17
N MET A 581 -28.14 -11.79 -13.81
CA MET A 581 -27.90 -10.69 -14.73
C MET A 581 -28.33 -11.08 -16.15
N ARG A 582 -29.64 -11.13 -16.39
CA ARG A 582 -30.25 -11.72 -17.61
C ARG A 582 -30.13 -10.89 -18.89
N ARG A 583 -29.64 -9.64 -18.83
CA ARG A 583 -29.57 -8.75 -20.00
C ARG A 583 -28.18 -8.17 -20.20
N TYR A 584 -27.79 -8.04 -21.47
CA TYR A 584 -26.62 -7.26 -21.85
C TYR A 584 -26.94 -5.77 -21.85
N CYS A 585 -25.94 -4.95 -21.55
CA CYS A 585 -26.07 -3.51 -21.59
C CYS A 585 -26.21 -3.02 -23.05
N ASN A 586 -27.06 -2.03 -23.25
CA ASN A 586 -27.19 -1.24 -24.47
C ASN A 586 -26.53 0.14 -24.29
N THR A 587 -26.54 0.97 -25.32
CA THR A 587 -25.96 2.33 -25.29
C THR A 587 -26.60 3.23 -24.22
N ASN A 588 -27.90 3.09 -24.01
CA ASN A 588 -28.66 3.90 -23.04
C ASN A 588 -28.37 3.52 -21.57
N ASP A 589 -27.77 2.36 -21.32
CA ASP A 589 -27.34 1.92 -19.99
C ASP A 589 -26.05 2.58 -19.51
N TYR A 590 -25.36 3.29 -20.39
CA TYR A 590 -24.10 3.94 -20.10
C TYR A 590 -24.25 5.45 -19.93
N TYR A 591 -23.34 6.03 -19.15
CA TYR A 591 -23.09 7.46 -19.09
C TYR A 591 -21.60 7.72 -19.18
N THR A 592 -21.22 8.93 -19.59
CA THR A 592 -19.83 9.35 -19.63
C THR A 592 -19.46 10.00 -18.30
N TRP A 593 -18.48 9.42 -17.60
CA TRP A 593 -17.86 10.01 -16.41
C TRP A 593 -16.49 10.58 -16.77
N LYS A 594 -16.20 11.79 -16.29
CA LYS A 594 -14.89 12.44 -16.46
C LYS A 594 -14.15 12.41 -15.13
N SER A 595 -12.88 11.98 -15.16
CA SER A 595 -12.03 11.95 -13.97
C SER A 595 -11.96 13.34 -13.34
N GLY A 596 -12.20 13.43 -12.03
CA GLY A 596 -12.20 14.68 -11.27
C GLY A 596 -13.51 15.49 -11.31
N SER A 597 -14.57 14.97 -11.93
CA SER A 597 -15.92 15.52 -11.77
C SER A 597 -16.52 15.04 -10.44
N TYR A 598 -16.39 15.84 -9.39
CA TYR A 598 -16.86 15.50 -8.04
C TYR A 598 -18.34 15.85 -7.79
N THR A 599 -18.82 16.91 -8.44
CA THR A 599 -20.18 17.42 -8.30
C THR A 599 -20.90 17.44 -9.65
N ARG A 600 -22.24 17.44 -9.62
CA ARG A 600 -23.06 17.72 -10.81
C ARG A 600 -22.88 19.15 -11.36
N SER A 601 -22.08 19.99 -10.72
CA SER A 601 -21.89 21.41 -11.04
C SER A 601 -20.80 21.69 -12.09
N ASN A 602 -20.43 20.71 -12.94
CA ASN A 602 -19.49 20.88 -14.06
C ASN A 602 -18.07 21.42 -13.72
N GLN A 603 -17.70 21.53 -12.44
CA GLN A 603 -16.32 21.85 -12.06
C GLN A 603 -15.48 20.57 -12.13
N HIS A 604 -14.72 20.43 -13.22
CA HIS A 604 -13.82 19.31 -13.44
C HIS A 604 -12.45 19.62 -12.82
N HIS A 605 -12.03 18.84 -11.82
CA HIS A 605 -10.68 18.92 -11.29
C HIS A 605 -9.72 18.08 -12.15
N CYS A 606 -8.63 18.68 -12.62
CA CYS A 606 -7.65 17.99 -13.44
C CYS A 606 -6.73 17.14 -12.56
N ILE A 607 -6.45 15.92 -12.99
CA ILE A 607 -5.56 15.01 -12.26
C ILE A 607 -4.32 14.83 -13.11
N LEU A 608 -3.18 15.33 -12.60
CA LEU A 608 -1.91 15.38 -13.34
C LEU A 608 -2.08 16.07 -14.71
N GLY A 609 -2.81 17.19 -14.74
CA GLY A 609 -3.06 17.96 -15.95
C GLY A 609 -3.89 17.28 -17.04
N GLN A 610 -4.61 16.20 -16.71
CA GLN A 610 -5.47 15.48 -17.67
C GLN A 610 -6.87 15.24 -17.13
N ILE A 611 -7.85 15.21 -18.05
CA ILE A 611 -9.19 14.68 -17.84
C ILE A 611 -9.33 13.44 -18.71
N LYS A 612 -9.64 12.31 -18.07
CA LYS A 612 -9.96 11.05 -18.74
C LYS A 612 -11.47 10.86 -18.74
N SER A 613 -12.03 10.65 -19.93
CA SER A 613 -13.45 10.34 -20.09
C SER A 613 -13.62 8.83 -20.17
N TYR A 614 -14.52 8.30 -19.35
CA TYR A 614 -14.84 6.89 -19.27
C TYR A 614 -16.32 6.65 -19.53
N ARG A 615 -16.61 5.57 -20.25
CA ARG A 615 -17.95 4.99 -20.29
C ARG A 615 -18.15 4.20 -19.01
N LEU A 616 -19.20 4.49 -18.25
CA LEU A 616 -19.57 3.73 -17.06
C LEU A 616 -21.05 3.35 -17.09
N ARG A 617 -21.38 2.22 -16.48
CA ARG A 617 -22.76 1.73 -16.37
C ARG A 617 -23.54 2.59 -15.36
N LYS A 618 -24.75 3.00 -15.73
CA LYS A 618 -25.65 3.76 -14.85
C LYS A 618 -26.04 2.92 -13.64
N ASN A 619 -26.17 3.56 -12.48
CA ASN A 619 -26.63 2.88 -11.25
C ASN A 619 -28.05 2.29 -11.41
N THR A 620 -28.88 2.83 -12.32
CA THR A 620 -30.24 2.34 -12.61
C THR A 620 -30.28 1.18 -13.60
N SER A 621 -29.16 0.81 -14.21
CA SER A 621 -29.09 -0.16 -15.30
C SER A 621 -28.39 -1.45 -14.88
N CYS A 622 -29.07 -2.40 -14.26
CA CYS A 622 -28.48 -3.71 -13.95
C CYS A 622 -28.40 -4.59 -15.21
N CYS A 623 -27.19 -4.67 -15.80
CA CYS A 623 -26.90 -5.40 -17.03
C CYS A 623 -25.43 -5.83 -17.09
N VAL A 624 -25.12 -6.76 -17.98
CA VAL A 624 -23.78 -7.32 -18.21
C VAL A 624 -23.09 -6.60 -19.35
N HIS A 625 -21.79 -6.30 -19.21
CA HIS A 625 -21.00 -5.77 -20.32
C HIS A 625 -20.87 -6.80 -21.46
N ARG A 626 -20.95 -6.33 -22.71
CA ARG A 626 -20.67 -7.20 -23.87
C ARG A 626 -19.18 -7.50 -23.97
N ALA A 627 -18.84 -8.62 -24.62
CA ALA A 627 -17.46 -8.96 -24.92
C ALA A 627 -16.78 -7.81 -25.67
N GLY A 628 -15.53 -7.48 -25.29
CA GLY A 628 -14.79 -6.36 -25.86
C GLY A 628 -15.13 -4.99 -25.27
N TYR A 629 -15.86 -4.92 -24.14
CA TYR A 629 -16.10 -3.66 -23.45
C TYR A 629 -14.80 -2.92 -23.12
N GLN A 630 -14.72 -1.67 -23.60
CA GLN A 630 -13.68 -0.71 -23.24
C GLN A 630 -14.30 0.42 -22.42
N GLY A 631 -13.68 0.69 -21.27
CA GLY A 631 -14.11 1.74 -20.35
C GLY A 631 -13.55 3.12 -20.71
N LEU A 632 -12.30 3.23 -21.14
CA LEU A 632 -11.68 4.51 -21.50
C LEU A 632 -12.15 4.95 -22.90
N LEU A 633 -12.66 6.18 -23.00
CA LEU A 633 -13.13 6.79 -24.25
C LEU A 633 -12.11 7.77 -24.83
N SER A 634 -11.64 8.71 -24.01
CA SER A 634 -10.71 9.76 -24.44
C SER A 634 -9.89 10.32 -23.27
N THR A 635 -8.77 10.95 -23.59
CA THR A 635 -7.93 11.69 -22.64
C THR A 635 -7.67 13.08 -23.20
N THR A 636 -8.00 14.12 -22.45
CA THR A 636 -7.84 15.53 -22.85
C THR A 636 -6.94 16.26 -21.87
N ALA A 637 -5.99 17.05 -22.37
CA ALA A 637 -5.10 17.87 -21.53
C ALA A 637 -5.86 19.09 -20.96
N CYS A 638 -5.47 19.50 -19.76
CA CYS A 638 -6.02 20.67 -19.06
C CYS A 638 -5.16 21.91 -19.22
N SER A 639 -5.75 23.08 -18.92
CA SER A 639 -4.97 24.30 -18.65
C SER A 639 -4.28 24.20 -17.29
N CYS A 640 -3.01 24.62 -17.20
CA CYS A 640 -2.27 24.52 -15.94
C CYS A 640 -2.80 25.48 -14.87
N THR A 641 -2.89 24.96 -13.65
CA THR A 641 -3.30 25.62 -12.41
C THR A 641 -2.19 25.53 -11.37
N GLN A 642 -2.37 26.16 -10.20
CA GLN A 642 -1.36 26.15 -9.13
C GLN A 642 -1.10 24.74 -8.57
N ASP A 643 -2.11 23.86 -8.64
CA ASP A 643 -2.03 22.48 -8.13
C ASP A 643 -1.18 21.55 -9.00
N ASP A 644 -0.90 21.95 -10.24
CA ASP A 644 -0.05 21.21 -11.19
C ASP A 644 1.46 21.48 -10.95
N PHE A 645 1.80 22.29 -9.94
CA PHE A 645 3.17 22.66 -9.57
C PHE A 645 3.49 22.31 -8.11
N THR A 646 4.79 22.26 -7.81
CA THR A 646 5.34 22.16 -6.45
C THR A 646 6.57 23.06 -6.33
N CYS A 647 7.05 23.29 -5.12
CA CYS A 647 8.29 24.03 -4.92
C CYS A 647 9.48 23.27 -5.50
N ASN A 648 10.41 24.01 -6.10
CA ASN A 648 11.63 23.46 -6.64
C ASN A 648 12.61 23.08 -5.52
N PHE A 649 13.70 22.41 -5.88
CA PHE A 649 14.70 21.95 -4.91
C PHE A 649 15.31 23.11 -4.13
N GLY A 650 15.47 22.91 -2.81
CA GLY A 650 15.90 23.97 -1.89
C GLY A 650 14.78 24.90 -1.42
N PHE A 651 13.55 24.73 -1.91
CA PHE A 651 12.40 25.52 -1.51
C PHE A 651 11.32 24.67 -0.83
N ARG A 652 10.62 25.25 0.14
CA ARG A 652 9.47 24.68 0.84
C ARG A 652 8.22 25.49 0.57
N ARG A 653 7.08 24.81 0.61
CA ARG A 653 5.76 25.43 0.52
C ARG A 653 5.45 26.22 1.80
N ILE A 654 5.05 27.47 1.64
CA ILE A 654 4.41 28.30 2.66
C ILE A 654 2.99 28.58 2.20
N ASN A 655 2.00 28.28 3.03
CA ASN A 655 0.61 28.64 2.73
C ASN A 655 0.44 30.14 2.96
N SER A 656 -0.13 30.85 1.99
CA SER A 656 -0.47 32.26 2.16
C SER A 656 -1.67 32.39 3.10
N ASN A 657 -1.58 33.27 4.10
CA ASN A 657 -2.69 33.50 5.03
C ASN A 657 -3.92 33.98 4.24
N ASN A 658 -5.03 33.23 4.35
CA ASN A 658 -6.39 33.50 3.84
C ASN A 658 -6.85 32.90 2.50
N SER A 659 -6.11 32.00 1.85
CA SER A 659 -6.74 31.14 0.82
C SER A 659 -6.13 29.75 0.76
N GLN A 660 -6.97 28.70 0.78
CA GLN A 660 -6.52 27.30 0.73
C GLN A 660 -5.73 26.95 -0.55
N ASN A 661 -5.78 27.79 -1.59
CA ASN A 661 -5.25 27.48 -2.92
C ASN A 661 -4.02 28.30 -3.34
N ASN A 662 -3.59 29.32 -2.57
CA ASN A 662 -2.38 30.08 -2.91
C ASN A 662 -1.24 29.76 -1.95
N TYR A 663 -0.15 29.23 -2.51
CA TYR A 663 1.07 28.96 -1.77
C TYR A 663 2.28 29.64 -2.43
N THR A 664 3.21 30.06 -1.59
CA THR A 664 4.51 30.60 -2.01
C THR A 664 5.61 29.60 -1.70
N CYS A 665 6.71 29.69 -2.45
CA CYS A 665 7.90 28.88 -2.20
C CYS A 665 8.95 29.74 -1.51
N SER A 666 9.39 29.31 -0.33
CA SER A 666 10.47 29.96 0.42
C SER A 666 11.67 29.04 0.50
N VAL A 667 12.84 29.59 0.79
CA VAL A 667 14.05 28.80 1.03
C VAL A 667 13.88 27.86 2.22
N TYR A 668 14.48 26.68 2.12
CA TYR A 668 14.55 25.73 3.24
C TYR A 668 15.50 26.28 4.33
N PRO A 669 15.10 26.33 5.62
CA PRO A 669 15.91 26.98 6.67
C PRO A 669 17.21 26.25 7.02
N THR A 670 17.24 24.93 6.82
CA THR A 670 18.40 24.11 7.15
C THR A 670 19.38 24.15 5.98
N SER A 671 20.66 24.27 6.32
CA SER A 671 21.80 24.44 5.43
C SER A 671 21.96 23.26 4.46
N PHE A 672 21.11 23.19 3.43
CA PHE A 672 21.61 22.80 2.13
C PHE A 672 22.68 23.82 1.81
N ASN A 673 23.94 23.37 1.75
CA ASN A 673 25.08 24.17 1.37
C ASN A 673 24.91 24.52 -0.13
N ASN A 674 23.90 25.34 -0.44
CA ASN A 674 23.56 25.82 -1.77
C ASN A 674 24.42 27.04 -2.06
N ASN A 675 25.73 26.90 -1.85
CA ASN A 675 26.68 27.89 -2.30
C ASN A 675 26.76 27.69 -3.81
N ILE A 676 25.93 28.44 -4.54
CA ILE A 676 26.03 28.51 -5.99
C ILE A 676 27.36 29.20 -6.27
N LYS A 677 28.36 28.44 -6.76
CA LYS A 677 29.62 29.02 -7.22
C LYS A 677 29.34 29.86 -8.47
N CYS A 678 29.57 31.16 -8.39
CA CYS A 678 29.48 32.07 -9.53
C CYS A 678 30.59 31.77 -10.55
N ASN A 679 30.35 30.80 -11.45
CA ASN A 679 31.22 30.50 -12.60
C ASN A 679 30.66 31.17 -13.86
N GLN A 680 31.01 32.44 -14.13
CA GLN A 680 30.77 33.23 -15.37
C GLN A 680 29.34 33.24 -15.99
N THR A 681 28.40 32.45 -15.47
CA THR A 681 27.02 32.27 -15.91
C THR A 681 26.11 32.82 -14.83
N LEU A 682 25.13 33.65 -15.21
CA LEU A 682 24.16 34.23 -14.27
C LEU A 682 23.44 33.11 -13.51
N PRO A 683 23.59 32.99 -12.18
CA PRO A 683 22.84 32.03 -11.41
C PRO A 683 21.34 32.25 -11.61
N SER A 684 20.68 31.20 -12.07
CA SER A 684 19.28 31.23 -12.46
C SER A 684 18.48 30.43 -11.43
N ILE A 685 17.48 31.05 -10.82
CA ILE A 685 16.65 30.44 -9.78
C ILE A 685 15.23 30.31 -10.29
N GLN A 686 14.71 29.09 -10.20
CA GLN A 686 13.34 28.77 -10.52
C GLN A 686 12.67 28.26 -9.25
N LEU A 687 11.68 29.01 -8.75
CA LEU A 687 11.02 28.74 -7.46
C LEU A 687 10.07 27.54 -7.53
N TYR A 688 9.40 27.36 -8.66
CA TYR A 688 8.39 26.32 -8.86
C TYR A 688 8.81 25.35 -9.95
N ARG A 689 8.44 24.09 -9.80
CA ARG A 689 8.57 23.07 -10.83
C ARG A 689 7.23 22.39 -11.05
N LYS A 690 6.99 21.96 -12.27
CA LYS A 690 5.80 21.19 -12.62
C LYS A 690 5.83 19.82 -11.93
N LEU A 691 4.65 19.29 -11.59
CA LEU A 691 4.56 17.94 -11.05
C LEU A 691 5.02 16.91 -12.09
N PRO A 692 5.84 15.93 -11.68
CA PRO A 692 6.27 14.89 -12.61
C PRO A 692 5.11 14.12 -13.21
N ALA A 693 5.17 13.93 -14.54
CA ALA A 693 4.15 13.38 -15.42
C ALA A 693 2.86 14.20 -15.59
N ASP A 694 2.80 15.41 -15.02
CA ASP A 694 1.70 16.32 -15.31
C ASP A 694 1.73 16.78 -16.77
N GLN A 695 0.59 16.67 -17.46
CA GLN A 695 0.45 16.96 -18.89
C GLN A 695 -0.39 18.21 -19.17
N CYS A 696 -0.60 19.09 -18.18
CA CYS A 696 -1.30 20.36 -18.39
C CYS A 696 -0.53 21.21 -19.42
N LYS A 697 -1.20 22.15 -20.10
CA LYS A 697 -0.57 23.07 -21.04
C LYS A 697 -1.15 24.46 -20.87
N LYS A 698 -0.34 25.52 -21.08
CA LYS A 698 -0.80 26.92 -21.00
C LYS A 698 -1.30 27.26 -19.58
N GLY A 699 -2.21 28.24 -19.43
CA GLY A 699 -2.66 28.70 -18.11
C GLY A 699 -1.55 29.47 -17.39
N ILE A 700 -1.33 29.16 -16.11
CA ILE A 700 -0.34 29.88 -15.30
C ILE A 700 1.09 29.33 -15.42
N GLU A 701 1.32 28.34 -16.28
CA GLU A 701 2.62 27.68 -16.49
C GLU A 701 3.74 28.69 -16.79
N ASN A 702 3.48 29.63 -17.71
CA ASN A 702 4.45 30.66 -18.09
C ASN A 702 4.76 31.65 -16.97
N LYS A 703 3.89 31.78 -15.96
CA LYS A 703 4.10 32.67 -14.80
C LYS A 703 4.91 31.98 -13.71
N LEU A 704 4.64 30.70 -13.44
CA LEU A 704 5.29 29.96 -12.36
C LEU A 704 6.65 29.38 -12.75
N LEU A 705 6.82 28.98 -14.01
CA LEU A 705 8.09 28.45 -14.51
C LEU A 705 9.09 29.55 -14.91
N GLN A 706 8.81 30.82 -14.61
CA GLN A 706 9.77 31.90 -14.88
C GLN A 706 11.07 31.68 -14.10
N VAL A 707 12.16 31.73 -14.84
CA VAL A 707 13.51 31.69 -14.28
C VAL A 707 13.92 33.12 -13.95
N LYS A 708 14.32 33.37 -12.71
CA LYS A 708 14.88 34.65 -12.29
C LYS A 708 16.40 34.57 -12.32
N TYR A 709 17.04 35.47 -13.04
CA TYR A 709 18.49 35.56 -13.12
C TYR A 709 19.01 36.57 -12.10
N TYR A 710 20.08 36.22 -11.40
CA TYR A 710 20.77 37.10 -10.46
C TYR A 710 22.16 37.43 -10.98
N ARG A 711 22.53 38.72 -11.00
CA ARG A 711 23.90 39.15 -11.30
C ARG A 711 24.76 38.89 -10.07
N CYS A 712 25.88 38.18 -10.23
CA CYS A 712 26.90 38.11 -9.18
C CYS A 712 27.64 39.45 -9.13
N GLU A 713 27.85 40.00 -7.95
CA GLU A 713 28.58 41.26 -7.76
C GLU A 713 30.11 41.05 -7.91
N GLN A 714 30.64 39.86 -7.59
CA GLN A 714 32.04 39.47 -7.85
C GLN A 714 32.19 38.03 -8.41
N PRO A 715 33.27 37.73 -9.17
CA PRO A 715 33.69 36.35 -9.48
C PRO A 715 34.06 35.62 -8.18
N ASN A 716 33.60 34.38 -7.99
CA ASN A 716 33.75 33.54 -6.78
C ASN A 716 32.89 33.88 -5.54
N ASP A 717 31.94 34.81 -5.63
CA ASP A 717 30.96 34.98 -4.54
C ASP A 717 30.12 33.71 -4.33
N GLN A 718 29.90 33.35 -3.06
CA GLN A 718 28.96 32.32 -2.64
C GLN A 718 27.62 32.98 -2.33
N ILE A 719 26.66 32.89 -3.26
CA ILE A 719 25.31 33.40 -3.02
C ILE A 719 24.57 32.41 -2.12
N ASN A 720 24.34 32.79 -0.86
CA ASN A 720 23.44 32.06 0.01
C ASN A 720 21.99 32.43 -0.34
N ILE A 721 21.21 31.42 -0.75
CA ILE A 721 19.83 31.59 -1.22
C ILE A 721 18.94 32.24 -0.15
N SER A 722 19.27 32.12 1.14
CA SER A 722 18.53 32.77 2.24
C SER A 722 18.56 34.30 2.22
N HIS A 723 19.53 34.93 1.55
CA HIS A 723 19.67 36.40 1.47
C HIS A 723 19.02 37.00 0.21
N LEU A 724 18.40 36.19 -0.65
CA LEU A 724 17.75 36.69 -1.86
C LEU A 724 16.43 37.38 -1.53
N LYS A 725 16.45 38.72 -1.49
CA LYS A 725 15.22 39.52 -1.57
C LYS A 725 14.71 39.51 -3.01
N ILE A 726 13.44 39.16 -3.20
CA ILE A 726 12.79 39.20 -4.51
C ILE A 726 12.54 40.67 -4.85
N ALA A 727 13.31 41.24 -5.78
CA ALA A 727 12.98 42.54 -6.36
C ALA A 727 11.80 42.37 -7.33
N THR A 728 10.70 43.09 -7.08
CA THR A 728 9.60 43.28 -8.03
C THR A 728 9.95 44.42 -8.96
N SER A 729 9.96 44.16 -10.27
CA SER A 729 10.12 45.19 -11.29
C SER A 729 8.82 45.99 -11.41
N SER A 730 8.67 47.04 -10.61
CA SER A 730 7.74 48.13 -10.86
C SER A 730 8.15 49.35 -10.05
N GLU A 731 8.73 50.32 -10.76
CA GLU A 731 8.59 51.78 -10.63
C GLU A 731 9.94 52.49 -10.77
N SER A 732 10.16 52.93 -12.01
CA SER A 732 11.05 53.99 -12.39
C SER A 732 10.45 55.33 -11.95
N SER A 733 11.13 56.06 -11.06
CA SER A 733 11.16 57.53 -11.08
C SER A 733 12.28 58.08 -10.20
N THR A 734 13.30 58.61 -10.90
CA THR A 734 13.99 59.89 -10.68
C THR A 734 14.62 60.24 -9.31
N SER A 735 15.96 60.24 -9.35
CA SER A 735 16.90 61.28 -8.87
C SER A 735 16.71 61.90 -7.48
N THR A 736 17.75 61.83 -6.64
CA THR A 736 18.74 62.93 -6.50
C THR A 736 19.91 62.49 -5.63
N SER A 737 21.11 62.79 -6.11
CA SER A 737 22.39 62.68 -5.41
C SER A 737 22.54 63.77 -4.35
N ILE A 738 22.79 63.40 -3.10
CA ILE A 738 23.46 64.27 -2.11
C ILE A 738 24.44 63.40 -1.31
N ASN A 739 25.74 63.62 -1.54
CA ASN A 739 26.82 63.29 -0.62
C ASN A 739 26.69 64.17 0.63
N ILE A 740 26.97 63.64 1.83
CA ILE A 740 27.77 64.33 2.88
C ILE A 740 28.08 63.37 4.05
N SER A 741 29.40 63.31 4.31
CA SER A 741 30.18 63.07 5.54
C SER A 741 29.73 62.11 6.65
N SER A 742 30.68 61.22 6.92
CA SER A 742 31.01 60.62 8.22
C SER A 742 31.04 61.62 9.39
N THR A 743 30.30 61.31 10.46
CA THR A 743 30.60 61.76 11.82
C THR A 743 30.37 60.62 12.80
N TYR A 744 31.47 60.05 13.32
CA TYR A 744 31.47 59.24 14.52
C TYR A 744 31.21 60.16 15.72
N ARG A 745 30.15 59.91 16.49
CA ARG A 745 29.94 60.51 17.82
C ARG A 745 29.97 59.42 18.89
N ILE A 746 30.99 59.54 19.73
CA ILE A 746 31.22 58.84 21.00
C ILE A 746 30.00 59.08 21.91
N ILE A 747 29.35 58.01 22.37
CA ILE A 747 28.34 58.05 23.43
C ILE A 747 29.00 57.62 24.74
N SER A 748 28.81 58.46 25.75
CA SER A 748 29.42 58.44 27.07
C SER A 748 29.02 57.24 27.95
N ASN A 749 30.01 56.71 28.66
CA ASN A 749 29.96 55.71 29.73
C ASN A 749 29.17 56.17 30.98
N LYS A 750 27.83 56.17 30.94
CA LYS A 750 27.01 56.22 32.18
C LYS A 750 25.91 55.15 32.30
N ASN A 751 25.60 54.41 31.23
CA ASN A 751 24.53 53.39 31.28
C ASN A 751 25.02 51.93 31.38
N LEU A 752 26.33 51.68 31.31
CA LEU A 752 26.88 50.31 31.40
C LEU A 752 26.92 49.78 32.84
N ALA A 753 27.20 50.65 33.82
CA ALA A 753 27.22 50.28 35.24
C ALA A 753 25.82 49.91 35.77
N LEU A 754 24.78 50.63 35.33
CA LEU A 754 23.39 50.36 35.73
C LEU A 754 22.87 49.06 35.09
N MET A 755 23.24 48.79 33.84
CA MET A 755 22.93 47.51 33.17
C MET A 755 23.64 46.32 33.83
N LEU A 756 24.90 46.48 34.24
CA LEU A 756 25.64 45.41 34.93
C LEU A 756 25.06 45.12 36.31
N VAL A 757 24.71 46.14 37.10
CA VAL A 757 24.10 45.98 38.43
C VAL A 757 22.71 45.32 38.33
N THR A 758 21.90 45.73 37.35
CA THR A 758 20.58 45.11 37.14
C THR A 758 20.69 43.65 36.69
N THR A 759 21.64 43.31 35.81
CA THR A 759 21.88 41.91 35.43
C THR A 759 22.39 41.07 36.62
N LEU A 760 23.26 41.61 37.46
CA LEU A 760 23.76 40.92 38.66
C LEU A 760 22.64 40.65 39.67
N LEU A 761 21.77 41.63 39.92
CA LEU A 761 20.61 41.48 40.80
C LEU A 761 19.61 40.45 40.27
N ILE A 762 19.36 40.42 38.96
CA ILE A 762 18.47 39.43 38.33
C ILE A 762 19.08 38.03 38.44
N THR A 763 20.38 37.87 38.19
CA THR A 763 21.04 36.55 38.33
C THR A 763 21.06 36.07 39.78
N PHE A 764 21.24 36.98 40.75
CA PHE A 764 21.19 36.66 42.17
C PHE A 764 19.78 36.22 42.61
N ALA A 765 18.74 36.92 42.15
CA ALA A 765 17.35 36.56 42.44
C ALA A 765 16.98 35.19 41.87
N ILE A 766 17.44 34.86 40.65
CA ILE A 766 17.23 33.54 40.04
C ILE A 766 17.96 32.46 40.84
N ALA A 767 19.20 32.72 41.29
CA ALA A 767 19.95 31.76 42.10
C ALA A 767 19.26 31.47 43.45
N VAL A 768 18.76 32.50 44.14
CA VAL A 768 18.01 32.36 45.39
C VAL A 768 16.71 31.57 45.19
N PHE A 769 16.02 31.80 44.06
CA PHE A 769 14.79 31.06 43.72
C PHE A 769 15.05 29.58 43.41
N VAL A 770 16.16 29.26 42.74
CA VAL A 770 16.55 27.87 42.48
C VAL A 770 16.97 27.17 43.78
N LEU A 771 17.69 27.87 44.67
CA LEU A 771 18.04 27.36 45.99
C LEU A 771 16.81 27.11 46.86
N SER A 772 15.79 27.98 46.84
CA SER A 772 14.57 27.78 47.61
C SER A 772 13.77 26.56 47.12
N ILE A 773 13.69 26.32 45.80
CA ILE A 773 13.09 25.11 45.23
C ILE A 773 13.87 23.85 45.67
N PHE A 774 15.20 23.93 45.70
CA PHE A 774 16.04 22.81 46.12
C PHE A 774 15.81 22.46 47.60
N PHE A 775 15.79 23.45 48.50
CA PHE A 775 15.49 23.23 49.92
C PHE A 775 14.05 22.75 50.16
N CYS A 776 13.08 23.18 49.36
CA CYS A 776 11.70 22.69 49.45
C CYS A 776 11.57 21.21 49.05
N ASN A 777 12.31 20.78 48.02
CA ASN A 777 12.38 19.37 47.61
C ASN A 777 13.15 18.47 48.60
N VAL A 778 14.15 19.01 49.29
CA VAL A 778 14.88 18.28 50.36
C VAL A 778 13.99 18.13 51.60
N SER A 779 13.24 19.18 51.98
CA SER A 779 12.30 19.14 53.11
C SER A 779 11.16 18.13 52.90
N THR A 780 10.58 18.08 51.70
CA THR A 780 9.53 17.11 51.34
C THR A 780 10.04 15.66 51.29
N ARG A 781 11.30 15.43 50.90
CA ARG A 781 11.92 14.09 51.01
C ARG A 781 12.22 13.67 52.45
N LEU A 782 12.63 14.60 53.32
CA LEU A 782 12.86 14.33 54.74
C LEU A 782 11.55 14.06 55.51
N TYR A 783 10.45 14.71 55.12
CA TYR A 783 9.12 14.45 55.70
C TYR A 783 8.59 13.06 55.34
N ASN A 784 8.80 12.61 54.09
CA ASN A 784 8.38 11.26 53.65
C ASN A 784 9.24 10.13 54.24
N LEU A 785 10.50 10.41 54.63
CA LEU A 785 11.36 9.44 55.32
C LEU A 785 11.02 9.30 56.81
N ARG A 786 10.44 10.33 57.46
CA ARG A 786 9.97 10.25 58.86
C ARG A 786 8.65 9.51 59.02
N TYR A 787 7.79 9.51 58.00
CA TYR A 787 6.51 8.78 58.05
C TYR A 787 6.65 7.25 57.88
N HIS A 788 7.77 6.77 57.34
CA HIS A 788 7.99 5.34 57.12
C HIS A 788 8.68 4.61 58.28
N TYR A 789 9.07 5.30 59.35
CA TYR A 789 9.80 4.72 60.48
C TYR A 789 9.04 4.68 61.83
N SER A 790 7.75 5.07 61.88
CA SER A 790 6.95 5.02 63.13
C SER A 790 5.82 3.99 63.17
N ASN A 791 5.63 3.16 62.12
CA ASN A 791 4.66 2.08 62.13
C ASN A 791 5.35 0.76 61.74
N GLY A 792 5.98 0.14 62.74
CA GLY A 792 6.28 -1.29 62.74
C GLY A 792 5.28 -2.00 63.66
N ASP A 793 4.75 -3.13 63.17
CA ASP A 793 4.24 -4.32 63.88
C ASP A 793 3.22 -4.99 62.93
N SER A 794 3.16 -6.29 62.67
CA SER A 794 3.84 -7.48 63.18
C SER A 794 3.44 -8.66 62.26
N ASN A 795 4.17 -9.77 62.37
CA ASN A 795 3.88 -11.13 61.88
C ASN A 795 4.40 -11.59 60.49
N ASP A 796 5.52 -12.32 60.62
CA ASP A 796 5.75 -13.70 60.16
C ASP A 796 6.28 -14.00 58.74
N ASN A 797 7.62 -14.13 58.70
CA ASN A 797 8.34 -15.42 58.62
C ASN A 797 7.94 -16.46 57.54
N GLN A 798 8.79 -16.56 56.52
CA GLN A 798 9.64 -17.73 56.14
C GLN A 798 9.80 -17.85 54.61
N ARG A 799 10.97 -17.44 54.09
CA ARG A 799 12.14 -18.27 53.68
C ARG A 799 11.99 -18.95 52.30
N LEU A 800 12.72 -18.45 51.29
CA LEU A 800 14.00 -18.99 50.74
C LEU A 800 13.73 -20.14 49.73
N VAL A 801 14.26 -20.23 48.50
CA VAL A 801 15.69 -20.34 48.09
C VAL A 801 15.78 -20.27 46.53
N ASN A 802 16.79 -19.56 46.02
CA ASN A 802 17.60 -19.65 44.75
C ASN A 802 17.00 -20.08 43.38
N TRP A 803 17.07 -19.21 42.36
CA TRP A 803 18.11 -19.11 41.29
C TRP A 803 17.75 -17.98 40.31
#